data_AF-A0A968WZR1-F1
#
_entry.id   AF-A0A968WZR1-F1
#
_cell.length_a   1.000
_cell.length_b   1.000
_cell.length_c   1.000
_cell.angle_alpha   90.00
_cell.angle_beta   90.00
_cell.angle_gamma   90.00
#
_symmetry.space_group_name_H-M   'P 1'
#
loop_
_entity.id
_entity.type
_entity.pdbx_description
1 polymer ?
#
loop_
_entity_poly.entity_id
_entity_poly.type
_entity_poly.pdbx_seq_one_letter_code
_entity_poly.pdbx_strand_id
1 'polypeptide(L)'
;MALLSGVCLSVQSQKPASSVKQQLFTVSPKSHQVDQDQLSPEGKEIRLAAAAVKQIALEKILVDEHLFSSVPKESRQRLKDYAIRLATVESAPSACFAPDTPLEIVRAHHQVEQSIDRALSTAGLPARQLDSRWTSTATDGAGQNIQGLPVTLRWSIVPDGTPISGGFGEPAAPSNLRARLAAIYGGTTTGLASAQPWFPLFQEGFNNIAANTGLKFVYEPNDDAIGITSGNAVTTQGVINVRGDIRISGHNIDGNSNILAYAYYPRFGGDIVFDTADNFFSVTSNNSIRFINVLEHEIGHSLGLDHVCPINQTKLMEPFVNTNFRGSQFDDIYSHQQNYGDSLEFHNASRNNDTSVNAAPLVVVANTLFSKEWLSIDSGIDTDFFLLPATANQLLTVRVIPSDPVGQGGSYLEGPQNPDGSCSGGTLFNPTNQNDLILDVLSANGTTVIASATVQPAGITEQISSFRFPGTGNFFIRVRGGAAASVAQLYRLEVFLGDAVQIDLASTRLDAESNSGQNQSPDPGETIRFGITLVNRGSLPASNLRATLAGPSGTRMFSSMANYGNLAVGASAEGLFTFAIPSRLVPGESANFTLNVLDDNGFSAALPFPISIGTKPGSLILQDFDFQGTVPSGWSQSVVGAGAAWAISTTVANSPNNSAFAPSVAAVGDAFLVSPTVTVR
;
A
#
# COMPACT_ATOMS: atom_id res chain seq x y z
N MET A 1 21.37 21.40 -56.27
CA MET A 1 21.61 21.00 -57.68
C MET A 1 20.91 19.66 -57.87
N ALA A 2 20.01 19.57 -58.87
CA ALA A 2 19.11 18.46 -59.26
C ALA A 2 17.90 18.15 -58.30
N LEU A 3 16.63 18.48 -58.62
CA LEU A 3 15.66 17.98 -59.64
C LEU A 3 14.96 16.67 -59.17
N LEU A 4 13.63 16.50 -59.07
CA LEU A 4 12.54 16.78 -60.03
C LEU A 4 11.12 16.80 -59.39
N SER A 5 10.21 17.58 -60.02
CA SER A 5 8.73 17.42 -60.25
C SER A 5 7.80 17.05 -59.08
N GLY A 6 6.66 17.70 -58.79
CA GLY A 6 5.80 18.57 -59.58
C GLY A 6 4.55 17.83 -60.08
N VAL A 7 3.51 17.66 -59.24
CA VAL A 7 2.10 17.54 -59.67
C VAL A 7 1.20 18.17 -58.60
N CYS A 8 0.50 19.23 -58.99
CA CYS A 8 -0.56 19.89 -58.26
C CYS A 8 -1.89 19.27 -58.72
N LEU A 9 -2.70 18.70 -57.83
CA LEU A 9 -4.09 18.30 -58.14
C LEU A 9 -5.05 19.13 -57.30
N SER A 10 -5.73 20.06 -57.96
CA SER A 10 -6.89 20.77 -57.47
C SER A 10 -8.07 19.80 -57.31
N VAL A 11 -8.57 19.62 -56.09
CA VAL A 11 -9.88 18.97 -55.89
C VAL A 11 -10.95 20.04 -56.04
N GLN A 12 -11.59 20.04 -57.21
CA GLN A 12 -12.83 20.78 -57.45
C GLN A 12 -13.94 20.25 -56.54
N SER A 13 -14.65 21.17 -55.90
CA SER A 13 -15.89 20.90 -55.16
C SER A 13 -16.96 20.35 -56.09
N GLN A 14 -17.19 19.04 -56.05
CA GLN A 14 -18.43 18.46 -56.58
C GLN A 14 -19.51 18.50 -55.49
N LYS A 15 -20.53 19.34 -55.72
CA LYS A 15 -21.80 19.29 -54.98
C LYS A 15 -22.44 17.91 -55.19
N PRO A 16 -22.86 17.18 -54.14
CA PRO A 16 -23.75 16.06 -54.33
C PRO A 16 -25.18 16.55 -54.62
N ALA A 17 -25.83 15.82 -55.52
CA ALA A 17 -27.15 16.09 -56.04
C ALA A 17 -28.23 16.09 -54.94
N SER A 18 -29.09 17.12 -55.01
CA SER A 18 -30.31 17.26 -54.24
C SER A 18 -31.43 16.40 -54.86
N SER A 19 -31.83 15.29 -54.23
CA SER A 19 -33.23 14.81 -54.35
C SER A 19 -33.62 13.67 -53.40
N VAL A 20 -33.17 13.62 -52.14
CA VAL A 20 -33.81 12.78 -51.10
C VAL A 20 -33.61 13.40 -49.71
N LYS A 21 -34.07 14.64 -49.49
CA LYS A 21 -33.92 15.33 -48.19
C LYS A 21 -35.21 15.94 -47.62
N GLN A 22 -36.37 15.49 -48.08
CA GLN A 22 -37.64 15.93 -47.50
C GLN A 22 -38.49 14.73 -47.13
N GLN A 23 -38.61 14.52 -45.82
CA GLN A 23 -39.38 13.50 -45.08
C GLN A 23 -38.46 12.46 -44.43
N LEU A 24 -37.87 12.82 -43.28
CA LEU A 24 -37.68 11.98 -42.10
C LEU A 24 -37.12 12.88 -40.99
N PHE A 25 -38.01 13.20 -40.04
CA PHE A 25 -37.78 13.76 -38.70
C PHE A 25 -37.03 15.10 -38.54
N THR A 26 -37.81 16.17 -38.36
CA THR A 26 -37.41 17.37 -37.60
C THR A 26 -37.40 17.06 -36.11
N VAL A 27 -36.25 16.65 -35.56
CA VAL A 27 -36.00 16.75 -34.11
C VAL A 27 -35.30 18.09 -33.87
N SER A 28 -35.96 18.97 -33.11
CA SER A 28 -35.41 20.28 -32.76
C SER A 28 -34.27 20.10 -31.76
N PRO A 29 -33.05 20.64 -32.00
CA PRO A 29 -31.96 20.57 -31.05
C PRO A 29 -32.19 21.67 -30.01
N LYS A 30 -32.99 21.39 -28.97
CA LYS A 30 -33.26 22.35 -27.89
C LYS A 30 -32.93 21.88 -26.48
N SER A 31 -32.25 20.74 -26.30
CA SER A 31 -31.84 20.27 -24.97
C SER A 31 -30.37 20.48 -24.59
N HIS A 32 -29.51 21.03 -25.47
CA HIS A 32 -28.06 21.17 -25.21
C HIS A 32 -27.50 22.57 -25.50
N GLN A 33 -28.16 23.62 -25.01
CA GLN A 33 -27.62 24.99 -25.10
C GLN A 33 -26.75 25.43 -23.92
N VAL A 34 -26.54 24.58 -22.90
CA VAL A 34 -25.93 25.04 -21.64
C VAL A 34 -24.40 24.98 -21.61
N ASP A 35 -23.73 24.26 -22.51
CA ASP A 35 -22.32 23.85 -22.27
C ASP A 35 -21.29 24.22 -23.34
N GLN A 36 -21.63 25.14 -24.26
CA GLN A 36 -20.64 25.63 -25.24
C GLN A 36 -19.71 26.70 -24.67
N ASP A 37 -20.00 27.30 -23.52
CA ASP A 37 -19.31 28.53 -23.07
C ASP A 37 -18.04 28.31 -22.22
N GLN A 38 -17.76 27.08 -21.78
CA GLN A 38 -16.58 26.78 -20.92
C GLN A 38 -15.36 26.20 -21.67
N LEU A 39 -15.49 25.89 -22.96
CA LEU A 39 -14.42 25.28 -23.76
C LEU A 39 -13.59 26.32 -24.52
N SER A 40 -12.27 26.07 -24.64
CA SER A 40 -11.40 26.85 -25.53
C SER A 40 -11.89 26.76 -26.98
N PRO A 41 -11.60 27.74 -27.86
CA PRO A 41 -11.98 27.69 -29.27
C PRO A 41 -11.53 26.40 -29.97
N GLU A 42 -10.31 25.94 -29.66
CA GLU A 42 -9.74 24.68 -30.16
C GLU A 42 -10.53 23.45 -29.63
N GLY A 43 -10.92 23.45 -28.35
CA GLY A 43 -11.77 22.41 -27.78
C GLY A 43 -13.16 22.33 -28.41
N LYS A 44 -13.73 23.48 -28.82
CA LYS A 44 -15.00 23.53 -29.55
C LYS A 44 -14.88 22.93 -30.95
N GLU A 45 -13.81 23.25 -31.68
CA GLU A 45 -13.55 22.68 -33.01
C GLU A 45 -13.34 21.16 -32.97
N ILE A 46 -12.57 20.66 -31.99
CA ILE A 46 -12.36 19.22 -31.78
C ILE A 46 -13.68 18.50 -31.50
N ARG A 47 -14.55 19.06 -30.63
CA ARG A 47 -15.87 18.48 -30.35
C ARG A 47 -16.80 18.48 -31.57
N LEU A 48 -16.80 19.55 -32.36
CA LEU A 48 -17.59 19.62 -33.60
C LEU A 48 -17.12 18.59 -34.64
N ALA A 49 -15.81 18.41 -34.78
CA ALA A 49 -15.25 17.39 -35.65
C ALA A 49 -15.61 15.97 -35.17
N ALA A 50 -15.53 15.71 -33.86
CA ALA A 50 -15.93 14.44 -33.26
C ALA A 50 -17.42 14.11 -33.52
N ALA A 51 -18.31 15.09 -33.31
CA ALA A 51 -19.73 14.94 -33.59
C ALA A 51 -20.03 14.64 -35.07
N ALA A 52 -19.29 15.28 -36.00
CA ALA A 52 -19.45 15.01 -37.43
C ALA A 52 -19.05 13.58 -37.82
N VAL A 53 -17.97 13.05 -37.24
CA VAL A 53 -17.53 11.66 -37.47
C VAL A 53 -18.58 10.66 -36.95
N LYS A 54 -19.08 10.87 -35.73
CA LYS A 54 -20.13 10.03 -35.15
C LYS A 54 -21.42 10.07 -35.99
N GLN A 55 -21.77 11.22 -36.54
CA GLN A 55 -22.93 11.36 -37.41
C GLN A 55 -22.78 10.57 -38.73
N ILE A 56 -21.59 10.56 -39.33
CA ILE A 56 -21.31 9.75 -40.53
C ILE A 56 -21.38 8.25 -40.21
N ALA A 57 -20.87 7.84 -39.04
CA ALA A 57 -20.97 6.46 -38.58
C ALA A 57 -22.44 6.03 -38.37
N LEU A 58 -23.25 6.91 -37.78
CA LEU A 58 -24.69 6.68 -37.61
C LEU A 58 -25.39 6.47 -38.96
N GLU A 59 -25.12 7.31 -39.96
CA GLU A 59 -25.71 7.17 -41.29
C GLU A 59 -25.38 5.80 -41.92
N LYS A 60 -24.15 5.30 -41.74
CA LYS A 60 -23.73 3.97 -42.20
C LYS A 60 -24.46 2.85 -41.46
N ILE A 61 -24.57 2.96 -40.13
CA ILE A 61 -25.27 1.96 -39.31
C ILE A 61 -26.75 1.88 -39.67
N LEU A 62 -27.44 3.03 -39.81
CA LEU A 62 -28.88 3.06 -40.07
C LEU A 62 -29.29 2.45 -41.42
N VAL A 63 -28.37 2.37 -42.39
CA VAL A 63 -28.60 1.72 -43.70
C VAL A 63 -28.09 0.28 -43.77
N ASP A 64 -27.49 -0.26 -42.71
CA ASP A 64 -27.07 -1.65 -42.63
C ASP A 64 -28.27 -2.56 -42.38
N GLU A 65 -28.91 -3.02 -43.47
CA GLU A 65 -30.03 -3.95 -43.40
C GLU A 65 -29.64 -5.29 -42.76
N HIS A 66 -28.37 -5.71 -42.85
CA HIS A 66 -27.91 -6.98 -42.28
C HIS A 66 -27.90 -6.92 -40.76
N LEU A 67 -27.36 -5.84 -40.19
CA LEU A 67 -27.33 -5.60 -38.73
C LEU A 67 -28.74 -5.62 -38.12
N PHE A 68 -29.70 -4.89 -38.68
CA PHE A 68 -31.05 -4.86 -38.10
C PHE A 68 -31.88 -6.09 -38.42
N SER A 69 -31.63 -6.78 -39.54
CA SER A 69 -32.38 -7.98 -39.90
C SER A 69 -32.04 -9.19 -39.03
N SER A 70 -30.82 -9.24 -38.48
CA SER A 70 -30.37 -10.30 -37.57
C SER A 70 -30.99 -10.20 -36.17
N VAL A 71 -31.35 -9.00 -35.73
CA VAL A 71 -31.95 -8.72 -34.41
C VAL A 71 -33.46 -8.99 -34.41
N PRO A 72 -34.05 -9.52 -33.31
CA PRO A 72 -35.50 -9.69 -33.17
C PRO A 72 -36.26 -8.39 -33.42
N LYS A 73 -37.43 -8.47 -34.06
CA LYS A 73 -38.20 -7.30 -34.51
C LYS A 73 -38.52 -6.30 -33.40
N GLU A 74 -38.78 -6.80 -32.20
CA GLU A 74 -39.09 -6.00 -31.01
C GLU A 74 -37.91 -5.17 -30.51
N SER A 75 -36.67 -5.63 -30.71
CA SER A 75 -35.46 -4.95 -30.24
C SER A 75 -34.86 -3.99 -31.28
N ARG A 76 -35.29 -4.07 -32.55
CA ARG A 76 -34.73 -3.24 -33.65
C ARG A 76 -34.90 -1.75 -33.44
N GLN A 77 -36.07 -1.32 -32.97
CA GLN A 77 -36.33 0.11 -32.78
C GLN A 77 -35.45 0.66 -31.66
N ARG A 78 -35.34 -0.08 -30.54
CA ARG A 78 -34.45 0.27 -29.43
C ARG A 78 -33.00 0.38 -29.87
N LEU A 79 -32.51 -0.57 -30.68
CA LEU A 79 -31.14 -0.51 -31.22
C LEU A 79 -30.91 0.72 -32.12
N LYS A 80 -31.92 1.14 -32.90
CA LYS A 80 -31.85 2.39 -33.70
C LYS A 80 -31.80 3.61 -32.79
N ASP A 81 -32.65 3.65 -31.77
CA ASP A 81 -32.71 4.75 -30.82
C ASP A 81 -31.38 4.83 -30.04
N TYR A 82 -30.78 3.69 -29.72
CA TYR A 82 -29.44 3.61 -29.14
C TYR A 82 -28.36 4.17 -30.07
N ALA A 83 -28.34 3.76 -31.34
CA ALA A 83 -27.40 4.29 -32.32
C ALA A 83 -27.53 5.82 -32.48
N ILE A 84 -28.76 6.33 -32.57
CA ILE A 84 -29.06 7.77 -32.65
C ILE A 84 -28.53 8.48 -31.41
N ARG A 85 -28.78 7.93 -30.22
CA ARG A 85 -28.28 8.47 -28.96
C ARG A 85 -26.75 8.55 -28.96
N LEU A 86 -26.04 7.46 -29.27
CA LEU A 86 -24.58 7.39 -29.27
C LEU A 86 -23.92 8.44 -30.18
N ALA A 87 -24.59 8.81 -31.27
CA ALA A 87 -24.10 9.85 -32.16
C ALA A 87 -24.15 11.27 -31.54
N THR A 88 -24.92 11.45 -30.47
CA THR A 88 -25.17 12.74 -29.81
C THR A 88 -24.55 12.89 -28.42
N VAL A 89 -24.06 11.80 -27.83
CA VAL A 89 -23.46 11.79 -26.49
C VAL A 89 -21.96 11.57 -26.53
N GLU A 90 -21.29 11.85 -25.39
CA GLU A 90 -19.84 11.73 -25.28
C GLU A 90 -19.37 10.28 -25.33
N SER A 91 -20.16 9.32 -24.82
CA SER A 91 -19.77 7.89 -24.83
C SER A 91 -20.90 6.88 -24.67
N ALA A 92 -20.55 5.63 -24.98
CA ALA A 92 -21.35 4.46 -24.65
C ALA A 92 -21.18 4.02 -23.19
N PRO A 93 -22.28 3.71 -22.47
CA PRO A 93 -22.21 2.81 -21.31
C PRO A 93 -21.97 1.37 -21.77
N SER A 94 -21.59 0.50 -20.84
CA SER A 94 -21.44 -0.95 -21.06
C SER A 94 -22.47 -1.72 -20.24
N ALA A 95 -23.03 -2.78 -20.82
CA ALA A 95 -24.18 -3.48 -20.26
C ALA A 95 -23.90 -4.96 -19.97
N CYS A 96 -24.35 -5.41 -18.81
CA CYS A 96 -24.45 -6.82 -18.49
C CYS A 96 -25.74 -7.43 -19.07
N PHE A 97 -25.59 -8.55 -19.80
CA PHE A 97 -26.73 -9.23 -20.42
C PHE A 97 -27.20 -10.46 -19.62
N ALA A 98 -28.50 -10.73 -19.67
CA ALA A 98 -29.13 -11.92 -19.10
C ALA A 98 -28.63 -13.19 -19.82
N PRO A 99 -28.51 -14.34 -19.13
CA PRO A 99 -27.90 -15.54 -19.72
C PRO A 99 -28.61 -16.08 -20.96
N ASP A 100 -29.91 -15.78 -21.11
CA ASP A 100 -30.77 -16.22 -22.21
C ASP A 100 -30.92 -15.16 -23.32
N THR A 101 -30.24 -14.02 -23.22
CA THR A 101 -30.23 -12.98 -24.26
C THR A 101 -29.75 -13.57 -25.58
N PRO A 102 -30.50 -13.40 -26.69
CA PRO A 102 -30.04 -13.81 -28.01
C PRO A 102 -28.71 -13.15 -28.37
N LEU A 103 -27.74 -13.95 -28.83
CA LEU A 103 -26.38 -13.49 -29.09
C LEU A 103 -26.33 -12.37 -30.15
N GLU A 104 -27.26 -12.37 -31.09
CA GLU A 104 -27.44 -11.30 -32.07
C GLU A 104 -27.75 -9.94 -31.43
N ILE A 105 -28.44 -9.89 -30.28
CA ILE A 105 -28.73 -8.64 -29.57
C ILE A 105 -27.43 -8.10 -28.98
N VAL A 106 -26.66 -8.95 -28.29
CA VAL A 106 -25.38 -8.56 -27.68
C VAL A 106 -24.40 -8.08 -28.76
N ARG A 107 -24.30 -8.83 -29.86
CA ARG A 107 -23.43 -8.47 -30.99
C ARG A 107 -23.80 -7.13 -31.60
N ALA A 108 -25.10 -6.91 -31.82
CA ALA A 108 -25.57 -5.71 -32.47
C ALA A 108 -25.33 -4.45 -31.62
N HIS A 109 -25.54 -4.51 -30.30
CA HIS A 109 -25.22 -3.38 -29.41
C HIS A 109 -23.74 -3.03 -29.45
N HIS A 110 -22.86 -4.02 -29.26
CA HIS A 110 -21.41 -3.79 -29.32
C HIS A 110 -20.95 -3.30 -30.70
N GLN A 111 -21.52 -3.82 -31.80
CA GLN A 111 -21.19 -3.34 -33.14
C GLN A 111 -21.59 -1.87 -33.33
N VAL A 112 -22.73 -1.42 -32.79
CA VAL A 112 -23.14 -0.02 -32.81
C VAL A 112 -22.16 0.84 -32.00
N GLU A 113 -21.76 0.40 -30.81
CA GLU A 113 -20.78 1.08 -29.96
C GLU A 113 -19.43 1.25 -30.65
N GLN A 114 -18.90 0.16 -31.20
CA GLN A 114 -17.62 0.15 -31.90
C GLN A 114 -17.67 1.03 -33.16
N SER A 115 -18.79 1.01 -33.88
CA SER A 115 -18.94 1.77 -35.11
C SER A 115 -19.11 3.26 -34.88
N ILE A 116 -19.79 3.68 -33.80
CA ILE A 116 -20.14 5.08 -33.53
C ILE A 116 -19.19 5.68 -32.49
N ASP A 117 -19.06 5.07 -31.32
CA ASP A 117 -18.29 5.64 -30.22
C ASP A 117 -16.77 5.52 -30.45
N ARG A 118 -16.34 4.36 -30.94
CA ARG A 118 -14.93 4.09 -31.28
C ARG A 118 -14.54 4.54 -32.70
N ALA A 119 -15.42 5.22 -33.44
CA ALA A 119 -15.11 5.83 -34.73
C ALA A 119 -13.94 6.83 -34.67
N LEU A 120 -13.69 7.38 -33.48
CA LEU A 120 -12.62 8.34 -33.20
C LEU A 120 -11.33 7.68 -32.67
N SER A 121 -11.37 6.39 -32.34
CA SER A 121 -10.21 5.64 -31.82
C SER A 121 -9.61 4.75 -32.90
N THR A 122 -8.30 4.85 -33.11
CA THR A 122 -7.50 3.92 -33.94
C THR A 122 -6.81 2.84 -33.11
N ALA A 123 -6.95 2.88 -31.78
CA ALA A 123 -6.36 1.94 -30.86
C ALA A 123 -7.24 0.68 -30.75
N GLY A 124 -6.65 -0.49 -31.02
CA GLY A 124 -7.29 -1.76 -30.71
C GLY A 124 -7.49 -1.93 -29.20
N LEU A 125 -8.45 -2.78 -28.82
CA LEU A 125 -8.65 -3.18 -27.43
C LEU A 125 -7.35 -3.81 -26.87
N PRO A 126 -6.79 -3.30 -25.76
CA PRO A 126 -5.59 -3.88 -25.18
C PRO A 126 -5.88 -5.26 -24.55
N ALA A 127 -4.85 -6.10 -24.43
CA ALA A 127 -4.88 -7.30 -23.59
C ALA A 127 -5.25 -6.92 -22.14
N ARG A 128 -5.96 -7.80 -21.41
CA ARG A 128 -6.51 -7.57 -20.06
C ARG A 128 -7.67 -6.57 -19.97
N GLN A 129 -8.21 -6.16 -21.13
CA GLN A 129 -9.49 -5.46 -21.28
C GLN A 129 -9.64 -4.23 -20.37
N LEU A 130 -8.57 -3.42 -20.25
CA LEU A 130 -8.58 -2.17 -19.49
C LEU A 130 -9.01 -0.99 -20.37
N ASP A 131 -10.01 -0.23 -19.93
CA ASP A 131 -10.34 1.11 -20.42
C ASP A 131 -9.77 2.18 -19.44
N SER A 132 -10.39 3.35 -19.39
CA SER A 132 -10.05 4.45 -18.52
C SER A 132 -10.23 4.10 -17.04
N ARG A 133 -9.22 4.44 -16.25
CA ARG A 133 -9.24 4.42 -14.79
C ARG A 133 -9.75 5.72 -14.20
N TRP A 134 -10.01 5.73 -12.89
CA TRP A 134 -10.24 6.96 -12.15
C TRP A 134 -8.99 7.86 -12.17
N THR A 135 -9.17 9.11 -12.60
CA THR A 135 -8.12 10.15 -12.63
C THR A 135 -8.28 11.19 -11.52
N SER A 136 -9.48 11.27 -10.93
CA SER A 136 -9.82 12.07 -9.76
C SER A 136 -10.96 11.41 -8.99
N THR A 137 -10.93 11.47 -7.66
CA THR A 137 -12.08 11.08 -6.80
C THR A 137 -12.43 12.19 -5.82
N ALA A 138 -13.62 12.13 -5.23
CA ALA A 138 -14.07 13.07 -4.20
C ALA A 138 -13.14 13.09 -2.98
N THR A 139 -12.56 11.93 -2.64
CA THR A 139 -11.73 11.76 -1.44
C THR A 139 -10.26 12.10 -1.70
N ASP A 140 -9.72 11.62 -2.81
CA ASP A 140 -8.29 11.70 -3.09
C ASP A 140 -7.90 12.88 -3.99
N GLY A 141 -8.88 13.58 -4.56
CA GLY A 141 -8.65 14.69 -5.48
C GLY A 141 -8.10 14.23 -6.83
N ALA A 142 -7.55 15.17 -7.62
CA ALA A 142 -6.98 14.89 -8.94
C ALA A 142 -5.62 14.17 -8.83
N GLY A 143 -5.12 13.64 -9.96
CA GLY A 143 -3.80 13.02 -10.04
C GLY A 143 -3.77 11.52 -9.73
N GLN A 144 -4.92 10.85 -9.80
CA GLN A 144 -5.04 9.41 -9.53
C GLN A 144 -4.71 8.53 -10.76
N ASN A 145 -4.21 9.13 -11.84
CA ASN A 145 -3.89 8.44 -13.09
C ASN A 145 -2.51 7.77 -13.06
N ILE A 146 -2.26 6.93 -12.05
CA ILE A 146 -0.99 6.23 -11.82
C ILE A 146 -1.28 4.74 -11.66
N GLN A 147 -0.80 3.90 -12.58
CA GLN A 147 -0.95 2.43 -12.53
C GLN A 147 -0.57 1.89 -11.14
N GLY A 148 -1.29 0.87 -10.66
CA GLY A 148 -1.12 0.37 -9.29
C GLY A 148 -1.65 1.28 -8.18
N LEU A 149 -1.80 2.59 -8.39
CA LEU A 149 -2.15 3.49 -7.27
C LEU A 149 -3.55 3.20 -6.69
N PRO A 150 -3.65 2.85 -5.39
CA PRO A 150 -4.90 2.70 -4.65
C PRO A 150 -5.74 3.96 -4.65
N VAL A 151 -7.06 3.81 -4.78
CA VAL A 151 -8.02 4.93 -4.76
C VAL A 151 -9.15 4.69 -3.77
N THR A 152 -9.61 5.77 -3.14
CA THR A 152 -10.83 5.80 -2.33
C THR A 152 -11.97 6.33 -3.18
N LEU A 153 -12.97 5.48 -3.40
CA LEU A 153 -14.20 5.80 -4.12
C LEU A 153 -15.38 5.84 -3.15
N ARG A 154 -16.17 6.89 -3.25
CA ARG A 154 -17.47 6.96 -2.58
C ARG A 154 -18.54 6.35 -3.46
N TRP A 155 -19.48 5.64 -2.87
CA TRP A 155 -20.65 5.15 -3.59
C TRP A 155 -21.93 5.56 -2.88
N SER A 156 -22.95 5.96 -3.65
CA SER A 156 -24.27 6.33 -3.15
C SER A 156 -25.36 5.59 -3.92
N ILE A 157 -26.52 5.42 -3.30
CA ILE A 157 -27.72 4.91 -3.98
C ILE A 157 -28.65 6.10 -4.11
N VAL A 158 -29.06 6.46 -5.32
CA VAL A 158 -29.88 7.65 -5.52
C VAL A 158 -31.28 7.48 -4.91
N PRO A 159 -31.96 8.56 -4.50
CA PRO A 159 -33.37 8.50 -4.15
C PRO A 159 -34.23 8.15 -5.37
N ASP A 160 -35.34 7.44 -5.15
CA ASP A 160 -36.36 7.31 -6.19
C ASP A 160 -36.86 8.70 -6.61
N GLY A 161 -37.15 8.88 -7.90
CA GLY A 161 -37.48 10.18 -8.49
C GLY A 161 -36.29 10.89 -9.15
N THR A 162 -35.05 10.48 -8.87
CA THR A 162 -33.84 11.03 -9.51
C THR A 162 -33.93 10.85 -11.03
N PRO A 163 -33.83 11.91 -11.85
CA PRO A 163 -33.94 11.77 -13.30
C PRO A 163 -32.82 10.90 -13.88
N ILE A 164 -33.16 9.91 -14.71
CA ILE A 164 -32.19 9.10 -15.45
C ILE A 164 -32.41 9.31 -16.94
N SER A 165 -31.34 9.65 -17.66
CA SER A 165 -31.34 9.66 -19.12
C SER A 165 -31.22 8.23 -19.63
N GLY A 166 -31.96 7.85 -20.67
CA GLY A 166 -31.80 6.52 -21.27
C GLY A 166 -30.36 6.30 -21.76
N GLY A 167 -29.82 5.11 -21.52
CA GLY A 167 -28.47 4.66 -21.88
C GLY A 167 -28.43 3.85 -23.18
N PHE A 168 -29.37 2.92 -23.36
CA PHE A 168 -29.44 1.87 -24.39
C PHE A 168 -30.65 2.01 -25.34
N GLY A 169 -31.12 3.25 -25.55
CA GLY A 169 -32.23 3.54 -26.46
C GLY A 169 -33.62 3.47 -25.80
N GLU A 170 -33.69 3.15 -24.52
CA GLU A 170 -34.86 3.34 -23.67
C GLU A 170 -35.17 4.84 -23.43
N PRO A 171 -36.43 5.20 -23.17
CA PRO A 171 -36.79 6.57 -22.84
C PRO A 171 -36.23 6.98 -21.46
N ALA A 172 -35.97 8.28 -21.28
CA ALA A 172 -35.65 8.83 -19.97
C ALA A 172 -36.80 8.58 -18.98
N ALA A 173 -36.46 8.13 -17.78
CA ALA A 173 -37.39 7.86 -16.70
C ALA A 173 -36.72 8.09 -15.36
N PRO A 174 -37.45 8.54 -14.32
CA PRO A 174 -36.88 8.71 -12.99
C PRO A 174 -36.54 7.36 -12.36
N SER A 175 -35.58 7.35 -11.43
CA SER A 175 -35.23 6.14 -10.72
C SER A 175 -36.39 5.62 -9.87
N ASN A 176 -36.58 4.31 -9.88
CA ASN A 176 -37.48 3.55 -9.02
C ASN A 176 -36.77 2.33 -8.39
N LEU A 177 -35.43 2.36 -8.31
CA LEU A 177 -34.62 1.25 -7.83
C LEU A 177 -34.93 0.90 -6.37
N ARG A 178 -35.05 1.90 -5.49
CA ARG A 178 -35.30 1.63 -4.06
C ARG A 178 -36.68 1.02 -3.87
N ALA A 179 -37.69 1.48 -4.62
CA ALA A 179 -39.01 0.86 -4.67
C ALA A 179 -38.96 -0.59 -5.17
N ARG A 180 -38.20 -0.86 -6.24
CA ARG A 180 -38.03 -2.23 -6.75
C ARG A 180 -37.39 -3.15 -5.71
N LEU A 181 -36.31 -2.69 -5.07
CA LEU A 181 -35.63 -3.47 -4.03
C LEU A 181 -36.49 -3.67 -2.78
N ALA A 182 -37.24 -2.65 -2.36
CA ALA A 182 -38.19 -2.78 -1.26
C ALA A 182 -39.31 -3.78 -1.57
N ALA A 183 -39.73 -3.90 -2.83
CA ALA A 183 -40.71 -4.90 -3.25
C ALA A 183 -40.16 -6.34 -3.20
N ILE A 184 -38.86 -6.54 -3.47
CA ILE A 184 -38.21 -7.86 -3.45
C ILE A 184 -37.83 -8.28 -2.03
N TYR A 185 -37.23 -7.37 -1.25
CA TYR A 185 -36.58 -7.67 0.03
C TYR A 185 -37.35 -7.14 1.25
N GLY A 186 -38.43 -6.38 1.05
CA GLY A 186 -39.08 -5.61 2.10
C GLY A 186 -38.36 -4.29 2.41
N GLY A 187 -38.94 -3.51 3.33
CA GLY A 187 -38.41 -2.19 3.73
C GLY A 187 -39.29 -1.03 3.25
N THR A 188 -38.72 0.16 3.22
CA THR A 188 -39.38 1.41 2.80
C THR A 188 -38.69 2.01 1.58
N THR A 189 -39.47 2.70 0.75
CA THR A 189 -38.94 3.43 -0.42
C THR A 189 -38.33 4.78 -0.04
N THR A 190 -38.65 5.26 1.16
CA THR A 190 -38.17 6.52 1.75
C THR A 190 -37.26 6.24 2.95
N GLY A 191 -36.39 7.20 3.28
CA GLY A 191 -35.44 7.08 4.39
C GLY A 191 -34.01 6.72 3.95
N LEU A 192 -33.15 6.47 4.93
CA LEU A 192 -31.74 6.12 4.70
C LEU A 192 -31.65 4.75 4.02
N ALA A 193 -30.89 4.67 2.92
CA ALA A 193 -30.67 3.40 2.23
C ALA A 193 -29.93 2.40 3.13
N SER A 194 -28.99 2.86 3.95
CA SER A 194 -28.27 2.01 4.93
C SER A 194 -29.15 1.35 5.99
N ALA A 195 -30.39 1.80 6.17
CA ALA A 195 -31.35 1.20 7.09
C ALA A 195 -32.25 0.15 6.41
N GLN A 196 -32.11 -0.08 5.10
CA GLN A 196 -32.99 -0.96 4.33
C GLN A 196 -32.49 -2.41 4.31
N PRO A 197 -33.39 -3.41 4.27
CA PRO A 197 -33.01 -4.84 4.29
C PRO A 197 -32.10 -5.28 3.13
N TRP A 198 -32.18 -4.60 1.99
CA TRP A 198 -31.40 -4.91 0.79
C TRP A 198 -30.00 -4.27 0.79
N PHE A 199 -29.72 -3.32 1.69
CA PHE A 199 -28.44 -2.59 1.72
C PHE A 199 -27.21 -3.48 1.92
N PRO A 200 -27.25 -4.53 2.77
CA PRO A 200 -26.11 -5.43 2.93
C PRO A 200 -25.63 -6.09 1.63
N LEU A 201 -26.49 -6.28 0.62
CA LEU A 201 -26.09 -6.84 -0.67
C LEU A 201 -25.17 -5.89 -1.45
N PHE A 202 -25.41 -4.58 -1.37
CA PHE A 202 -24.50 -3.58 -1.96
C PHE A 202 -23.18 -3.53 -1.22
N GLN A 203 -23.23 -3.48 0.11
CA GLN A 203 -22.02 -3.48 0.93
C GLN A 203 -21.18 -4.72 0.66
N GLU A 204 -21.81 -5.89 0.49
CA GLU A 204 -21.15 -7.14 0.10
C GLU A 204 -20.44 -7.00 -1.25
N GLY A 205 -21.12 -6.54 -2.30
CA GLY A 205 -20.52 -6.39 -3.63
C GLY A 205 -19.28 -5.49 -3.65
N PHE A 206 -19.36 -4.31 -3.01
CA PHE A 206 -18.20 -3.42 -2.88
C PHE A 206 -17.08 -4.03 -2.00
N ASN A 207 -17.44 -4.72 -0.91
CA ASN A 207 -16.46 -5.35 -0.04
C ASN A 207 -15.72 -6.52 -0.72
N ASN A 208 -16.41 -7.29 -1.58
CA ASN A 208 -15.82 -8.42 -2.28
C ASN A 208 -14.66 -7.98 -3.19
N ILE A 209 -14.86 -6.88 -3.94
CA ILE A 209 -13.82 -6.29 -4.79
C ILE A 209 -12.69 -5.69 -3.93
N ALA A 210 -13.02 -4.94 -2.89
CA ALA A 210 -12.01 -4.31 -2.01
C ALA A 210 -11.16 -5.31 -1.21
N ALA A 211 -11.67 -6.53 -0.96
CA ALA A 211 -10.95 -7.52 -0.14
C ALA A 211 -9.59 -7.93 -0.74
N ASN A 212 -9.47 -7.84 -2.08
CA ASN A 212 -8.31 -8.31 -2.83
C ASN A 212 -7.80 -7.25 -3.81
N THR A 213 -8.03 -5.96 -3.57
CA THR A 213 -7.53 -4.88 -4.45
C THR A 213 -7.15 -3.68 -3.59
N GLY A 214 -6.43 -2.70 -4.13
CA GLY A 214 -6.16 -1.41 -3.49
C GLY A 214 -7.36 -0.46 -3.56
N LEU A 215 -8.53 -0.93 -3.95
CA LEU A 215 -9.76 -0.14 -3.96
C LEU A 215 -10.34 -0.03 -2.56
N LYS A 216 -10.61 1.20 -2.13
CA LYS A 216 -11.35 1.47 -0.90
C LYS A 216 -12.70 2.08 -1.21
N PHE A 217 -13.77 1.41 -0.80
CA PHE A 217 -15.13 1.90 -0.99
C PHE A 217 -15.68 2.51 0.30
N VAL A 218 -16.25 3.70 0.19
CA VAL A 218 -16.90 4.41 1.30
C VAL A 218 -18.34 4.71 0.92
N TYR A 219 -19.29 4.20 1.68
CA TYR A 219 -20.69 4.55 1.47
C TYR A 219 -20.94 6.03 1.78
N GLU A 220 -21.47 6.77 0.82
CA GLU A 220 -21.97 8.14 0.99
C GLU A 220 -23.50 8.08 1.20
N PRO A 221 -23.99 8.39 2.41
CA PRO A 221 -25.43 8.30 2.72
C PRO A 221 -26.28 9.35 2.02
N ASN A 222 -25.66 10.44 1.54
CA ASN A 222 -26.33 11.52 0.85
C ASN A 222 -26.26 11.35 -0.66
N ASP A 223 -27.29 11.86 -1.34
CA ASP A 223 -27.29 12.05 -2.78
C ASP A 223 -28.27 13.18 -3.08
N ASP A 224 -27.84 14.19 -3.84
CA ASP A 224 -28.63 15.39 -4.10
C ASP A 224 -29.61 15.25 -5.27
N ALA A 225 -29.80 14.02 -5.77
CA ALA A 225 -30.72 13.67 -6.84
C ALA A 225 -30.50 14.46 -8.14
N ILE A 226 -29.28 14.99 -8.35
CA ILE A 226 -28.90 15.50 -9.67
C ILE A 226 -29.04 14.38 -10.70
N GLY A 227 -29.53 14.71 -11.90
CA GLY A 227 -29.85 13.69 -12.89
C GLY A 227 -28.64 12.82 -13.26
N ILE A 228 -28.87 11.52 -13.45
CA ILE A 228 -27.92 10.59 -14.06
C ILE A 228 -27.98 10.86 -15.56
N THR A 229 -27.07 11.70 -16.04
CA THR A 229 -27.02 12.16 -17.44
C THR A 229 -25.86 11.51 -18.18
N SER A 230 -26.09 11.19 -19.45
CA SER A 230 -25.12 10.54 -20.33
C SER A 230 -23.80 11.31 -20.44
N GLY A 231 -22.76 10.85 -19.76
CA GLY A 231 -21.37 11.05 -20.17
C GLY A 231 -20.71 12.39 -19.84
N ASN A 232 -21.21 13.18 -18.87
CA ASN A 232 -20.49 14.39 -18.42
C ASN A 232 -19.99 14.26 -16.97
N ALA A 233 -18.72 13.88 -16.83
CA ALA A 233 -18.04 13.73 -15.53
C ALA A 233 -17.95 15.04 -14.72
N VAL A 234 -18.11 16.22 -15.34
CA VAL A 234 -17.99 17.50 -14.63
C VAL A 234 -19.23 17.78 -13.77
N THR A 235 -20.41 17.37 -14.23
CA THR A 235 -21.67 17.59 -13.51
C THR A 235 -22.02 16.46 -12.55
N THR A 236 -21.44 15.27 -12.73
CA THR A 236 -21.71 14.07 -11.91
C THR A 236 -20.58 13.71 -10.94
N GLN A 237 -19.51 14.51 -10.87
CA GLN A 237 -18.38 14.26 -9.96
C GLN A 237 -18.85 14.07 -8.51
N GLY A 238 -18.27 13.07 -7.84
CA GLY A 238 -18.50 12.82 -6.43
C GLY A 238 -18.13 14.02 -5.56
N VAL A 239 -18.92 14.23 -4.49
CA VAL A 239 -18.72 15.34 -3.54
C VAL A 239 -18.99 14.81 -2.14
N ILE A 240 -17.98 14.88 -1.27
CA ILE A 240 -18.06 14.41 0.12
C ILE A 240 -19.28 15.05 0.83
N ASN A 241 -20.07 14.22 1.50
CA ASN A 241 -21.31 14.59 2.21
C ASN A 241 -22.45 15.05 1.29
N VAL A 242 -22.35 14.87 -0.02
CA VAL A 242 -23.38 15.30 -0.98
C VAL A 242 -23.76 14.17 -1.95
N ARG A 243 -22.79 13.51 -2.60
CA ARG A 243 -23.01 12.41 -3.55
C ARG A 243 -21.78 11.53 -3.70
N GLY A 244 -21.98 10.25 -4.04
CA GLY A 244 -20.90 9.31 -4.33
C GLY A 244 -20.16 9.63 -5.63
N ASP A 245 -18.95 9.09 -5.77
CA ASP A 245 -18.23 9.01 -7.03
C ASP A 245 -18.92 8.03 -8.00
N ILE A 246 -19.42 6.90 -7.48
CA ILE A 246 -20.24 5.91 -8.19
C ILE A 246 -21.67 6.00 -7.65
N ARG A 247 -22.65 6.35 -8.49
CA ARG A 247 -24.06 6.43 -8.06
C ARG A 247 -24.86 5.28 -8.66
N ILE A 248 -25.58 4.55 -7.80
CA ILE A 248 -26.42 3.44 -8.22
C ILE A 248 -27.87 3.89 -8.33
N SER A 249 -28.47 3.60 -9.48
CA SER A 249 -29.84 3.93 -9.82
C SER A 249 -30.48 2.81 -10.65
N GLY A 250 -31.72 3.01 -11.10
CA GLY A 250 -32.42 2.02 -11.93
C GLY A 250 -33.78 2.50 -12.38
N HIS A 251 -34.16 2.10 -13.60
CA HIS A 251 -35.46 2.32 -14.24
C HIS A 251 -35.77 1.17 -15.22
N ASN A 252 -36.84 1.24 -16.00
CA ASN A 252 -37.13 0.22 -17.02
C ASN A 252 -36.23 0.45 -18.25
N ILE A 253 -35.38 -0.52 -18.59
CA ILE A 253 -34.47 -0.43 -19.74
C ILE A 253 -35.13 -1.12 -20.94
N ASP A 254 -35.25 -2.44 -20.86
CA ASP A 254 -35.81 -3.22 -21.95
C ASP A 254 -36.95 -4.17 -21.58
N GLY A 255 -37.24 -4.31 -20.29
CA GLY A 255 -38.35 -5.05 -19.77
C GLY A 255 -37.85 -6.22 -18.96
N ASN A 256 -38.12 -7.44 -19.41
CA ASN A 256 -37.70 -8.65 -18.71
C ASN A 256 -36.80 -9.48 -19.63
N SER A 257 -35.62 -9.87 -19.12
CA SER A 257 -34.46 -10.41 -19.84
C SER A 257 -33.77 -9.36 -20.73
N ASN A 258 -32.75 -9.77 -21.49
CA ASN A 258 -31.84 -8.92 -22.27
C ASN A 258 -30.90 -8.09 -21.38
N ILE A 259 -31.00 -6.76 -21.34
CA ILE A 259 -30.08 -5.91 -20.58
C ILE A 259 -30.50 -5.89 -19.11
N LEU A 260 -29.65 -6.41 -18.24
CA LEU A 260 -29.92 -6.47 -16.79
C LEU A 260 -29.56 -5.16 -16.09
N ALA A 261 -28.47 -4.54 -16.52
CA ALA A 261 -27.98 -3.28 -16.02
C ALA A 261 -26.96 -2.70 -17.02
N TYR A 262 -26.57 -1.46 -16.79
CA TYR A 262 -25.39 -0.88 -17.43
C TYR A 262 -24.66 0.09 -16.52
N ALA A 263 -23.40 0.35 -16.85
CA ALA A 263 -22.53 1.27 -16.15
C ALA A 263 -21.75 2.18 -17.10
N TYR A 264 -21.38 3.35 -16.60
CA TYR A 264 -20.47 4.26 -17.29
C TYR A 264 -19.03 4.06 -16.79
N TYR A 265 -18.05 4.18 -17.68
CA TYR A 265 -16.64 4.14 -17.30
C TYR A 265 -16.23 5.33 -16.39
N PRO A 266 -15.12 5.22 -15.64
CA PRO A 266 -14.62 6.27 -14.74
C PRO A 266 -14.57 7.68 -15.34
N ARG A 267 -14.11 7.83 -16.58
CA ARG A 267 -14.03 9.14 -17.27
C ARG A 267 -15.40 9.80 -17.53
N PHE A 268 -16.49 9.08 -17.29
CA PHE A 268 -17.88 9.52 -17.48
C PHE A 268 -18.70 9.50 -16.19
N GLY A 269 -18.05 9.27 -15.04
CA GLY A 269 -18.67 9.36 -13.73
C GLY A 269 -19.04 8.03 -13.08
N GLY A 270 -18.80 6.86 -13.71
CA GLY A 270 -18.94 5.59 -12.98
C GLY A 270 -20.36 5.17 -12.61
N ASP A 271 -21.40 5.90 -13.02
CA ASP A 271 -22.77 5.64 -12.55
C ASP A 271 -23.34 4.33 -13.10
N ILE A 272 -24.17 3.66 -12.29
CA ILE A 272 -24.77 2.35 -12.59
C ILE A 272 -26.30 2.47 -12.65
N VAL A 273 -26.92 1.82 -13.64
CA VAL A 273 -28.38 1.78 -13.85
C VAL A 273 -28.85 0.33 -14.00
N PHE A 274 -29.68 -0.14 -13.08
CA PHE A 274 -30.31 -1.46 -13.14
C PHE A 274 -31.64 -1.43 -13.91
N ASP A 275 -31.95 -2.51 -14.65
CA ASP A 275 -33.31 -2.72 -15.16
C ASP A 275 -34.25 -3.15 -14.02
N THR A 276 -35.09 -2.22 -13.60
CA THR A 276 -36.07 -2.46 -12.53
C THR A 276 -37.30 -3.24 -12.99
N ALA A 277 -37.52 -3.41 -14.30
CA ALA A 277 -38.58 -4.23 -14.85
C ALA A 277 -38.21 -5.72 -14.89
N ASP A 278 -36.93 -6.06 -14.72
CA ASP A 278 -36.45 -7.43 -14.87
C ASP A 278 -36.72 -8.31 -13.63
N ASN A 279 -37.39 -9.45 -13.82
CA ASN A 279 -37.66 -10.42 -12.75
C ASN A 279 -36.45 -11.30 -12.41
N PHE A 280 -35.34 -11.19 -13.14
CA PHE A 280 -34.06 -11.80 -12.82
C PHE A 280 -33.64 -11.51 -11.39
N PHE A 281 -33.85 -10.27 -10.92
CA PHE A 281 -33.52 -9.82 -9.56
C PHE A 281 -34.51 -10.30 -8.48
N SER A 282 -35.70 -10.78 -8.86
CA SER A 282 -36.69 -11.33 -7.92
C SER A 282 -36.30 -12.71 -7.40
N VAL A 283 -35.32 -13.37 -8.00
CA VAL A 283 -34.81 -14.67 -7.57
C VAL A 283 -33.70 -14.47 -6.53
N THR A 284 -34.06 -14.63 -5.25
CA THR A 284 -33.19 -14.34 -4.10
C THR A 284 -32.44 -15.56 -3.54
N SER A 285 -32.56 -16.72 -4.21
CA SER A 285 -31.84 -17.95 -3.84
C SER A 285 -30.32 -17.73 -3.82
N ASN A 286 -29.61 -18.51 -3.00
CA ASN A 286 -28.15 -18.43 -2.83
C ASN A 286 -27.69 -17.02 -2.45
N ASN A 287 -28.38 -16.36 -1.52
CA ASN A 287 -28.08 -14.98 -1.08
C ASN A 287 -28.05 -13.99 -2.27
N SER A 288 -29.11 -13.99 -3.07
CA SER A 288 -29.28 -13.08 -4.22
C SER A 288 -28.08 -13.01 -5.17
N ILE A 289 -27.48 -14.17 -5.47
CA ILE A 289 -26.29 -14.27 -6.35
C ILE A 289 -26.46 -13.55 -7.69
N ARG A 290 -27.68 -13.57 -8.23
CA ARG A 290 -28.05 -12.86 -9.46
C ARG A 290 -27.85 -11.35 -9.36
N PHE A 291 -28.34 -10.75 -8.27
CA PHE A 291 -28.20 -9.32 -8.03
C PHE A 291 -26.73 -8.95 -7.78
N ILE A 292 -26.04 -9.73 -6.94
CA ILE A 292 -24.66 -9.46 -6.57
C ILE A 292 -23.70 -9.58 -7.76
N ASN A 293 -23.85 -10.60 -8.60
CA ASN A 293 -22.97 -10.74 -9.77
C ASN A 293 -23.21 -9.64 -10.81
N VAL A 294 -24.46 -9.22 -11.05
CA VAL A 294 -24.71 -8.04 -11.91
C VAL A 294 -24.10 -6.79 -11.28
N LEU A 295 -24.31 -6.57 -9.98
CA LEU A 295 -23.72 -5.42 -9.29
C LEU A 295 -22.20 -5.38 -9.42
N GLU A 296 -21.50 -6.47 -9.11
CA GLU A 296 -20.04 -6.51 -9.21
C GLU A 296 -19.56 -6.38 -10.66
N HIS A 297 -20.29 -6.92 -11.63
CA HIS A 297 -19.99 -6.76 -13.06
C HIS A 297 -20.07 -5.28 -13.48
N GLU A 298 -21.15 -4.58 -13.10
CA GLU A 298 -21.31 -3.16 -13.39
C GLU A 298 -20.30 -2.28 -12.63
N ILE A 299 -19.92 -2.68 -11.40
CA ILE A 299 -18.81 -2.03 -10.70
C ILE A 299 -17.50 -2.25 -11.49
N GLY A 300 -17.29 -3.41 -12.09
CA GLY A 300 -16.14 -3.69 -12.97
C GLY A 300 -16.00 -2.65 -14.09
N HIS A 301 -17.08 -2.37 -14.82
CA HIS A 301 -17.13 -1.27 -15.80
C HIS A 301 -16.89 0.10 -15.18
N SER A 302 -17.51 0.36 -14.02
CA SER A 302 -17.34 1.61 -13.25
C SER A 302 -15.92 1.80 -12.70
N LEU A 303 -15.09 0.76 -12.77
CA LEU A 303 -13.67 0.75 -12.41
C LEU A 303 -12.75 0.68 -13.63
N GLY A 304 -13.30 0.61 -14.84
CA GLY A 304 -12.51 0.64 -16.08
C GLY A 304 -12.24 -0.72 -16.72
N LEU A 305 -13.02 -1.76 -16.42
CA LEU A 305 -12.92 -3.05 -17.11
C LEU A 305 -13.89 -3.09 -18.31
N ASP A 306 -13.39 -3.51 -19.48
CA ASP A 306 -14.18 -3.94 -20.64
C ASP A 306 -14.64 -5.40 -20.45
N HIS A 307 -15.57 -5.86 -21.30
CA HIS A 307 -15.92 -7.28 -21.34
C HIS A 307 -14.73 -8.17 -21.73
N VAL A 308 -14.60 -9.32 -21.07
CA VAL A 308 -13.63 -10.37 -21.40
C VAL A 308 -14.28 -11.53 -22.16
N CYS A 309 -13.57 -12.02 -23.17
CA CYS A 309 -13.92 -13.21 -23.96
C CYS A 309 -12.83 -14.29 -23.79
N PRO A 310 -13.13 -15.58 -24.08
CA PRO A 310 -14.37 -16.12 -24.61
C PRO A 310 -15.47 -16.22 -23.56
N ILE A 311 -16.73 -16.28 -24.00
CA ILE A 311 -17.87 -16.64 -23.16
C ILE A 311 -17.77 -18.13 -22.83
N ASN A 312 -17.18 -18.45 -21.70
CA ASN A 312 -16.98 -19.82 -21.24
C ASN A 312 -17.32 -20.01 -19.75
N GLN A 313 -17.99 -19.03 -19.15
CA GLN A 313 -18.54 -19.07 -17.81
C GLN A 313 -17.45 -19.18 -16.72
N THR A 314 -16.32 -18.48 -16.90
CA THR A 314 -15.19 -18.49 -15.97
C THR A 314 -14.76 -17.11 -15.45
N LYS A 315 -15.23 -16.00 -16.02
CA LYS A 315 -14.96 -14.64 -15.51
C LYS A 315 -16.23 -13.86 -15.27
N LEU A 316 -16.21 -12.94 -14.30
CA LEU A 316 -17.36 -12.09 -14.01
C LEU A 316 -17.62 -11.11 -15.15
N MET A 317 -16.57 -10.54 -15.73
CA MET A 317 -16.66 -9.55 -16.82
C MET A 317 -16.97 -10.16 -18.20
N GLU A 318 -17.41 -11.42 -18.30
CA GLU A 318 -17.98 -11.94 -19.56
C GLU A 318 -19.28 -11.18 -19.89
N PRO A 319 -19.62 -10.94 -21.18
CA PRO A 319 -20.80 -10.14 -21.55
C PRO A 319 -22.14 -10.61 -20.95
N PHE A 320 -22.22 -11.89 -20.60
CA PHE A 320 -23.40 -12.50 -19.99
C PHE A 320 -23.13 -12.74 -18.52
N VAL A 321 -24.05 -12.34 -17.65
CA VAL A 321 -23.94 -12.68 -16.23
C VAL A 321 -23.88 -14.20 -16.05
N ASN A 322 -22.97 -14.66 -15.22
CA ASN A 322 -22.86 -16.07 -14.84
C ASN A 322 -23.23 -16.23 -13.36
N THR A 323 -24.01 -17.25 -13.02
CA THR A 323 -24.43 -17.55 -11.64
C THR A 323 -23.81 -18.82 -11.07
N ASN A 324 -22.84 -19.43 -11.76
CA ASN A 324 -22.15 -20.65 -11.31
C ASN A 324 -21.09 -20.37 -10.23
N PHE A 325 -20.65 -19.12 -10.12
CA PHE A 325 -19.77 -18.61 -9.08
C PHE A 325 -20.34 -17.30 -8.52
N ARG A 326 -19.76 -16.81 -7.42
CA ARG A 326 -20.12 -15.54 -6.79
C ARG A 326 -18.98 -14.55 -6.96
N GLY A 327 -19.31 -13.36 -7.46
CA GLY A 327 -18.43 -12.20 -7.53
C GLY A 327 -17.22 -12.34 -8.45
N SER A 328 -16.28 -11.40 -8.32
CA SER A 328 -15.05 -11.35 -9.11
C SER A 328 -14.26 -12.65 -9.08
N GLN A 329 -13.81 -13.08 -10.25
CA GLN A 329 -12.91 -14.22 -10.44
C GLN A 329 -11.47 -13.72 -10.59
N PHE A 330 -10.53 -14.65 -10.73
CA PHE A 330 -9.10 -14.35 -10.76
C PHE A 330 -8.72 -13.28 -11.81
N ASP A 331 -9.30 -13.36 -13.02
CA ASP A 331 -9.04 -12.41 -14.10
C ASP A 331 -9.51 -10.98 -13.76
N ASP A 332 -10.68 -10.89 -13.13
CA ASP A 332 -11.28 -9.62 -12.73
C ASP A 332 -10.42 -8.97 -11.62
N ILE A 333 -9.97 -9.77 -10.64
CA ILE A 333 -9.07 -9.33 -9.56
C ILE A 333 -7.71 -8.90 -10.12
N TYR A 334 -7.12 -9.71 -10.99
CA TYR A 334 -5.84 -9.41 -11.65
C TYR A 334 -5.90 -8.06 -12.38
N SER A 335 -6.97 -7.84 -13.14
CA SER A 335 -7.17 -6.61 -13.92
C SER A 335 -7.42 -5.39 -13.03
N HIS A 336 -8.14 -5.56 -11.92
CA HIS A 336 -8.27 -4.50 -10.92
C HIS A 336 -6.96 -4.17 -10.23
N GLN A 337 -6.16 -5.16 -9.84
CA GLN A 337 -4.86 -4.91 -9.21
C GLN A 337 -3.87 -4.23 -10.15
N GLN A 338 -3.90 -4.56 -11.45
CA GLN A 338 -3.11 -3.80 -12.42
C GLN A 338 -3.46 -2.31 -12.41
N ASN A 339 -4.73 -1.94 -12.28
CA ASN A 339 -5.12 -0.53 -12.24
C ASN A 339 -4.93 0.11 -10.86
N TYR A 340 -5.29 -0.58 -9.79
CA TYR A 340 -5.49 0.03 -8.47
C TYR A 340 -4.68 -0.61 -7.34
N GLY A 341 -3.75 -1.50 -7.67
CA GLY A 341 -2.85 -2.12 -6.72
C GLY A 341 -3.53 -3.20 -5.88
N ASP A 342 -2.80 -3.73 -4.91
CA ASP A 342 -3.30 -4.79 -4.05
C ASP A 342 -3.83 -4.31 -2.68
N SER A 343 -4.40 -5.26 -1.92
CA SER A 343 -5.06 -4.99 -0.64
C SER A 343 -4.13 -4.51 0.50
N LEU A 344 -2.80 -4.63 0.36
CA LEU A 344 -1.82 -4.20 1.35
C LEU A 344 -1.14 -2.89 0.99
N GLU A 345 -1.24 -2.42 -0.25
CA GLU A 345 -0.81 -1.07 -0.62
C GLU A 345 -1.61 0.01 0.12
N PHE A 346 -2.91 -0.22 0.35
CA PHE A 346 -3.73 0.63 1.19
C PHE A 346 -3.58 0.24 2.67
N HIS A 347 -2.70 0.90 3.41
CA HIS A 347 -2.53 0.68 4.85
C HIS A 347 -2.27 2.00 5.59
N ASN A 348 -2.77 2.10 6.83
CA ASN A 348 -2.74 3.36 7.59
C ASN A 348 -3.33 4.53 6.78
N ALA A 349 -2.49 5.51 6.42
CA ALA A 349 -2.80 6.62 5.53
C ALA A 349 -2.03 6.56 4.19
N SER A 350 -1.23 5.51 3.99
CA SER A 350 -0.47 5.27 2.77
C SER A 350 -1.36 4.61 1.71
N ARG A 351 -1.05 4.91 0.45
CA ARG A 351 -1.72 4.37 -0.76
C ARG A 351 -0.64 3.85 -1.70
N ASN A 352 0.22 3.00 -1.13
CA ASN A 352 1.35 2.29 -1.71
C ASN A 352 2.16 1.71 -0.55
N ASN A 353 3.00 0.74 -0.84
CA ASN A 353 3.98 0.20 0.09
C ASN A 353 5.40 0.24 -0.50
N ASP A 354 5.68 1.16 -1.43
CA ASP A 354 6.86 1.15 -2.31
C ASP A 354 8.17 1.57 -1.66
N THR A 355 8.14 1.85 -0.36
CA THR A 355 9.32 2.28 0.39
C THR A 355 9.29 1.67 1.78
N SER A 356 10.46 1.56 2.40
CA SER A 356 10.55 1.14 3.81
C SER A 356 9.82 2.09 4.78
N VAL A 357 9.59 3.35 4.39
CA VAL A 357 8.79 4.30 5.18
C VAL A 357 7.31 3.96 5.14
N ASN A 358 6.82 3.54 3.97
CA ASN A 358 5.44 3.13 3.73
C ASN A 358 5.29 1.61 3.79
N ALA A 359 6.15 0.88 4.49
CA ALA A 359 6.08 -0.57 4.49
C ALA A 359 4.77 -1.07 5.15
N ALA A 360 4.06 -1.96 4.48
CA ALA A 360 2.83 -2.55 5.00
C ALA A 360 3.15 -3.45 6.21
N PRO A 361 2.52 -3.24 7.38
CA PRO A 361 2.81 -4.04 8.57
C PRO A 361 2.28 -5.46 8.44
N LEU A 362 3.16 -6.46 8.65
CA LEU A 362 2.74 -7.85 8.74
C LEU A 362 2.44 -8.24 10.18
N VAL A 363 1.28 -8.87 10.39
CA VAL A 363 0.92 -9.49 11.68
C VAL A 363 1.30 -10.96 11.64
N VAL A 364 2.59 -11.25 11.85
CA VAL A 364 3.13 -12.61 11.88
C VAL A 364 3.19 -13.11 13.32
N VAL A 365 2.59 -14.27 13.57
CA VAL A 365 2.67 -14.97 14.85
C VAL A 365 3.75 -16.04 14.77
N ALA A 366 4.65 -16.09 15.76
CA ALA A 366 5.71 -17.08 15.80
C ALA A 366 5.15 -18.52 15.70
N ASN A 367 5.86 -19.38 14.97
CA ASN A 367 5.50 -20.75 14.63
C ASN A 367 4.16 -20.94 13.90
N THR A 368 3.57 -19.86 13.39
CA THR A 368 2.38 -19.91 12.55
C THR A 368 2.75 -19.41 11.17
N LEU A 369 2.32 -20.14 10.12
CA LEU A 369 2.49 -19.67 8.75
C LEU A 369 1.55 -18.48 8.53
N PHE A 370 2.12 -17.29 8.35
CA PHE A 370 1.40 -16.19 7.73
C PHE A 370 1.31 -16.47 6.23
N SER A 371 0.12 -16.32 5.65
CA SER A 371 -0.10 -16.43 4.21
C SER A 371 -1.10 -15.37 3.78
N LYS A 372 -0.74 -14.61 2.74
CA LYS A 372 -1.62 -13.63 2.09
C LYS A 372 -1.59 -13.88 0.60
N GLU A 373 -2.74 -14.28 0.08
CA GLU A 373 -2.98 -14.54 -1.34
C GLU A 373 -3.22 -13.23 -2.10
N TRP A 374 -2.95 -13.28 -3.41
CA TRP A 374 -3.31 -12.23 -4.38
C TRP A 374 -2.80 -10.84 -3.94
N LEU A 375 -1.52 -10.77 -3.59
CA LEU A 375 -0.75 -9.53 -3.63
C LEU A 375 -0.21 -9.34 -5.05
N SER A 376 0.27 -8.15 -5.40
CA SER A 376 0.82 -7.90 -6.72
C SER A 376 1.91 -6.87 -6.70
N ILE A 377 2.87 -7.07 -7.60
CA ILE A 377 3.54 -5.92 -8.21
C ILE A 377 2.72 -5.50 -9.43
N ASP A 378 2.38 -4.21 -9.57
CA ASP A 378 1.56 -3.72 -10.68
C ASP A 378 2.36 -3.56 -11.98
N SER A 379 3.70 -3.47 -11.86
CA SER A 379 4.63 -3.32 -12.97
C SER A 379 6.04 -3.84 -12.64
N GLY A 380 6.90 -3.92 -13.64
CA GLY A 380 8.29 -4.37 -13.51
C GLY A 380 9.23 -3.38 -12.80
N ILE A 381 8.74 -2.18 -12.47
CA ILE A 381 9.46 -1.20 -11.63
C ILE A 381 8.85 -1.08 -10.23
N ASP A 382 7.75 -1.77 -10.00
CA ASP A 382 7.05 -1.75 -8.73
C ASP A 382 7.78 -2.59 -7.67
N THR A 383 7.57 -2.21 -6.42
CA THR A 383 8.21 -2.77 -5.25
C THR A 383 7.25 -2.78 -4.08
N ASP A 384 7.08 -3.92 -3.43
CA ASP A 384 6.35 -3.99 -2.18
C ASP A 384 7.31 -4.07 -1.00
N PHE A 385 7.13 -3.22 0.01
CA PHE A 385 7.80 -3.36 1.31
C PHE A 385 6.83 -3.81 2.38
N PHE A 386 7.25 -4.81 3.14
CA PHE A 386 6.52 -5.36 4.27
C PHE A 386 7.35 -5.24 5.55
N LEU A 387 6.78 -4.61 6.58
CA LEU A 387 7.42 -4.45 7.88
C LEU A 387 7.24 -5.73 8.71
N LEU A 388 8.37 -6.28 9.17
CA LEU A 388 8.43 -7.50 9.95
C LEU A 388 9.25 -7.29 11.24
N PRO A 389 8.59 -7.13 12.39
CA PRO A 389 9.27 -7.16 13.68
C PRO A 389 9.84 -8.57 13.95
N ALA A 390 11.10 -8.64 14.36
CA ALA A 390 11.76 -9.91 14.67
C ALA A 390 12.75 -9.77 15.83
N THR A 391 13.04 -10.88 16.50
CA THR A 391 14.05 -10.96 17.56
C THR A 391 15.39 -11.49 17.04
N ALA A 392 16.48 -11.16 17.73
CA ALA A 392 17.80 -11.70 17.43
C ALA A 392 17.76 -13.24 17.35
N ASN A 393 18.46 -13.81 16.36
CA ASN A 393 18.54 -15.24 16.06
C ASN A 393 17.22 -15.94 15.70
N GLN A 394 16.10 -15.22 15.62
CA GLN A 394 14.82 -15.75 15.14
C GLN A 394 14.99 -16.29 13.72
N LEU A 395 14.41 -17.46 13.46
CA LEU A 395 14.50 -18.10 12.16
C LEU A 395 13.43 -17.53 11.23
N LEU A 396 13.81 -17.08 10.05
CA LEU A 396 12.89 -16.67 8.99
C LEU A 396 12.90 -17.69 7.86
N THR A 397 11.71 -18.09 7.46
CA THR A 397 11.44 -18.60 6.11
C THR A 397 10.41 -17.69 5.47
N VAL A 398 10.71 -17.18 4.29
CA VAL A 398 9.78 -16.38 3.48
C VAL A 398 9.73 -16.96 2.07
N ARG A 399 8.51 -17.04 1.51
CA ARG A 399 8.26 -17.49 0.14
C ARG A 399 7.39 -16.48 -0.58
N VAL A 400 7.72 -16.25 -1.84
CA VAL A 400 6.90 -15.51 -2.80
C VAL A 400 6.54 -16.47 -3.91
N ILE A 401 5.26 -16.81 -4.00
CA ILE A 401 4.76 -17.86 -4.90
C ILE A 401 3.88 -17.16 -5.94
N PRO A 402 4.22 -17.20 -7.25
CA PRO A 402 3.35 -16.62 -8.27
C PRO A 402 1.93 -17.18 -8.17
N SER A 403 0.93 -16.29 -8.15
CA SER A 403 -0.45 -16.71 -7.99
C SER A 403 -0.97 -17.29 -9.29
N ASP A 404 -1.66 -18.43 -9.17
CA ASP A 404 -2.33 -19.08 -10.28
C ASP A 404 -3.86 -18.95 -10.17
N PRO A 405 -4.59 -19.12 -11.28
CA PRO A 405 -6.03 -19.27 -11.22
C PRO A 405 -6.30 -20.64 -10.60
N VAL A 406 -6.85 -20.63 -9.38
CA VAL A 406 -7.16 -21.84 -8.62
C VAL A 406 -7.98 -22.81 -9.49
N GLY A 407 -7.38 -23.94 -9.86
CA GLY A 407 -8.06 -25.01 -10.61
C GLY A 407 -7.94 -25.00 -12.14
N GLN A 408 -7.22 -24.06 -12.77
CA GLN A 408 -7.05 -24.02 -14.25
C GLN A 408 -5.63 -24.36 -14.75
N GLY A 409 -4.78 -24.98 -13.93
CA GLY A 409 -3.46 -25.42 -14.38
C GLY A 409 -2.50 -24.28 -14.74
N GLY A 410 -2.65 -23.13 -14.08
CA GLY A 410 -1.74 -21.99 -14.21
C GLY A 410 -2.03 -21.04 -15.36
N SER A 411 -3.03 -21.29 -16.22
CA SER A 411 -3.34 -20.41 -17.36
C SER A 411 -4.81 -20.46 -17.73
N TYR A 412 -5.32 -19.41 -18.37
CA TYR A 412 -6.70 -19.33 -18.84
C TYR A 412 -6.81 -18.54 -20.15
N LEU A 413 -7.92 -18.70 -20.88
CA LEU A 413 -8.17 -17.92 -22.10
C LEU A 413 -8.73 -16.55 -21.73
N GLU A 414 -8.14 -15.49 -22.25
CA GLU A 414 -8.68 -14.12 -22.20
C GLU A 414 -8.47 -13.40 -23.54
N GLY A 415 -9.33 -12.44 -23.85
CA GLY A 415 -9.29 -11.71 -25.11
C GLY A 415 -10.46 -10.75 -25.26
N PRO A 416 -10.41 -9.88 -26.29
CA PRO A 416 -11.41 -8.85 -26.48
C PRO A 416 -12.72 -9.39 -27.06
N GLN A 417 -13.80 -8.62 -26.89
CA GLN A 417 -14.95 -8.67 -27.77
C GLN A 417 -14.64 -7.94 -29.08
N ASN A 418 -14.77 -8.62 -30.22
CA ASN A 418 -14.38 -8.11 -31.52
C ASN A 418 -15.24 -6.91 -31.95
N PRO A 419 -14.79 -6.06 -32.89
CA PRO A 419 -15.56 -4.91 -33.37
C PRO A 419 -16.95 -5.25 -33.95
N ASP A 420 -17.16 -6.48 -34.42
CA ASP A 420 -18.45 -6.98 -34.92
C ASP A 420 -19.38 -7.52 -33.81
N GLY A 421 -18.97 -7.34 -32.54
CA GLY A 421 -19.70 -7.80 -31.36
C GLY A 421 -19.51 -9.27 -31.02
N SER A 422 -18.85 -10.05 -31.89
CA SER A 422 -18.55 -11.44 -31.59
C SER A 422 -17.49 -11.54 -30.49
N CYS A 423 -17.60 -12.54 -29.62
CA CYS A 423 -16.51 -12.81 -28.68
C CYS A 423 -15.35 -13.50 -29.41
N SER A 424 -14.12 -13.02 -29.16
CA SER A 424 -12.93 -13.73 -29.62
C SER A 424 -12.81 -15.09 -28.91
N GLY A 425 -12.06 -16.02 -29.52
CA GLY A 425 -11.73 -17.30 -28.88
C GLY A 425 -10.79 -17.18 -27.68
N GLY A 426 -10.30 -15.97 -27.38
CA GLY A 426 -9.26 -15.70 -26.40
C GLY A 426 -7.88 -16.19 -26.83
N THR A 427 -6.87 -15.72 -26.10
CA THR A 427 -5.50 -16.21 -26.11
C THR A 427 -5.16 -16.79 -24.75
N LEU A 428 -4.31 -17.82 -24.71
CA LEU A 428 -3.88 -18.40 -23.45
C LEU A 428 -2.98 -17.40 -22.70
N PHE A 429 -3.46 -16.96 -21.55
CA PHE A 429 -2.77 -16.08 -20.63
C PHE A 429 -2.27 -16.86 -19.41
N ASN A 430 -1.01 -16.67 -19.08
CA ASN A 430 -0.37 -17.31 -17.93
C ASN A 430 -0.05 -16.25 -16.87
N PRO A 431 -0.90 -16.03 -15.85
CA PRO A 431 -0.64 -15.00 -14.84
C PRO A 431 0.58 -15.31 -13.95
N THR A 432 1.13 -16.52 -13.97
CA THR A 432 2.22 -16.92 -13.06
C THR A 432 3.59 -16.40 -13.49
N ASN A 433 3.77 -15.99 -14.75
CA ASN A 433 5.09 -15.67 -15.31
C ASN A 433 5.15 -14.33 -16.06
N GLN A 434 4.37 -13.35 -15.61
CA GLN A 434 4.30 -12.00 -16.17
C GLN A 434 5.50 -11.12 -15.76
N ASN A 435 6.03 -11.32 -14.55
CA ASN A 435 7.28 -10.71 -14.09
C ASN A 435 8.16 -11.74 -13.38
N ASP A 436 9.46 -11.48 -13.39
CA ASP A 436 10.46 -12.27 -12.66
C ASP A 436 10.62 -11.73 -11.24
N LEU A 437 9.90 -12.29 -10.26
CA LEU A 437 9.88 -11.73 -8.91
C LEU A 437 11.24 -11.83 -8.24
N ILE A 438 11.61 -10.80 -7.48
CA ILE A 438 12.80 -10.78 -6.62
C ILE A 438 12.37 -10.63 -5.17
N LEU A 439 12.90 -11.49 -4.29
CA LEU A 439 12.61 -11.47 -2.86
C LEU A 439 13.86 -11.07 -2.08
N ASP A 440 13.77 -9.97 -1.33
CA ASP A 440 14.83 -9.45 -0.47
C ASP A 440 14.38 -9.43 1.00
N VAL A 441 15.34 -9.60 1.91
CA VAL A 441 15.23 -9.19 3.32
C VAL A 441 16.19 -8.04 3.55
N LEU A 442 15.70 -6.95 4.13
CA LEU A 442 16.48 -5.75 4.41
C LEU A 442 16.61 -5.52 5.92
N SER A 443 17.72 -4.90 6.31
CA SER A 443 18.02 -4.52 7.68
C SER A 443 17.08 -3.42 8.20
N ALA A 444 17.19 -3.10 9.49
CA ALA A 444 16.40 -2.06 10.15
C ALA A 444 16.53 -0.65 9.56
N ASN A 445 17.55 -0.38 8.73
CA ASN A 445 17.68 0.88 8.01
C ASN A 445 16.81 0.96 6.74
N GLY A 446 16.08 -0.12 6.39
CA GLY A 446 15.18 -0.17 5.26
C GLY A 446 15.84 -0.11 3.87
N THR A 447 17.17 -0.23 3.79
CA THR A 447 17.93 -0.05 2.53
C THR A 447 19.01 -1.11 2.31
N THR A 448 19.68 -1.59 3.36
CA THR A 448 20.69 -2.63 3.25
C THR A 448 20.05 -4.00 3.12
N VAL A 449 20.23 -4.66 1.97
CA VAL A 449 19.83 -6.06 1.75
C VAL A 449 20.75 -6.99 2.55
N ILE A 450 20.16 -7.87 3.35
CA ILE A 450 20.85 -8.83 4.24
C ILE A 450 20.57 -10.29 3.88
N ALA A 451 19.55 -10.56 3.05
CA ALA A 451 19.35 -11.82 2.34
C ALA A 451 18.57 -11.53 1.05
N SER A 452 18.73 -12.37 0.02
CA SER A 452 18.07 -12.19 -1.27
C SER A 452 17.88 -13.55 -1.96
N ALA A 453 16.80 -13.68 -2.70
CA ALA A 453 16.49 -14.78 -3.62
C ALA A 453 16.16 -14.18 -4.99
N THR A 454 17.05 -14.43 -5.97
CA THR A 454 17.09 -13.80 -7.29
C THR A 454 17.42 -14.79 -8.42
N VAL A 455 17.32 -16.09 -8.14
CA VAL A 455 17.89 -17.13 -9.01
C VAL A 455 16.81 -17.84 -9.82
N GLN A 456 15.58 -17.88 -9.30
CA GLN A 456 14.52 -18.58 -10.01
C GLN A 456 14.02 -17.72 -11.17
N PRO A 457 13.64 -18.33 -12.30
CA PRO A 457 12.99 -17.60 -13.36
C PRO A 457 11.51 -17.32 -13.04
N ALA A 458 10.92 -16.36 -13.74
CA ALA A 458 9.49 -16.06 -13.71
C ALA A 458 8.62 -17.34 -13.78
N GLY A 459 7.58 -17.41 -12.95
CA GLY A 459 6.73 -18.59 -12.81
C GLY A 459 7.15 -19.56 -11.70
N ILE A 460 8.33 -19.38 -11.11
CA ILE A 460 8.84 -20.26 -10.05
C ILE A 460 8.85 -19.51 -8.71
N THR A 461 8.61 -20.24 -7.62
CA THR A 461 8.63 -19.69 -6.26
C THR A 461 10.01 -19.17 -5.88
N GLU A 462 10.08 -17.92 -5.44
CA GLU A 462 11.25 -17.37 -4.75
C GLU A 462 11.19 -17.67 -3.25
N GLN A 463 12.33 -18.05 -2.66
CA GLN A 463 12.38 -18.48 -1.27
C GLN A 463 13.69 -18.11 -0.59
N ILE A 464 13.58 -17.53 0.61
CA ILE A 464 14.66 -17.43 1.58
C ILE A 464 14.30 -18.34 2.74
N SER A 465 15.14 -19.34 3.01
CA SER A 465 14.96 -20.27 4.14
C SER A 465 16.13 -20.20 5.11
N SER A 466 15.85 -20.54 6.35
CA SER A 466 16.85 -20.65 7.42
C SER A 466 17.64 -19.36 7.69
N PHE A 467 17.10 -18.20 7.31
CA PHE A 467 17.72 -16.91 7.62
C PHE A 467 17.60 -16.62 9.11
N ARG A 468 18.63 -16.08 9.75
CA ARG A 468 18.60 -15.68 11.16
C ARG A 468 18.81 -14.19 11.28
N PHE A 469 17.93 -13.52 12.01
CA PHE A 469 18.06 -12.08 12.21
C PHE A 469 19.29 -11.74 13.06
N PRO A 470 20.11 -10.75 12.65
CA PRO A 470 21.33 -10.39 13.35
C PRO A 470 21.10 -9.65 14.67
N GLY A 471 19.89 -9.17 14.93
CA GLY A 471 19.52 -8.42 16.12
C GLY A 471 18.01 -8.31 16.26
N THR A 472 17.55 -7.83 17.41
CA THR A 472 16.12 -7.55 17.64
C THR A 472 15.76 -6.18 17.07
N GLY A 473 14.67 -6.11 16.32
CA GLY A 473 14.20 -4.86 15.74
C GLY A 473 13.20 -5.06 14.61
N ASN A 474 12.96 -3.97 13.88
CA ASN A 474 12.13 -3.98 12.68
C ASN A 474 13.00 -4.31 11.46
N PHE A 475 12.59 -5.30 10.69
CA PHE A 475 13.19 -5.65 9.40
C PHE A 475 12.16 -5.50 8.30
N PHE A 476 12.59 -5.62 7.04
CA PHE A 476 11.70 -5.52 5.91
C PHE A 476 11.84 -6.74 5.00
N ILE A 477 10.71 -7.31 4.60
CA ILE A 477 10.65 -8.14 3.41
C ILE A 477 10.36 -7.18 2.25
N ARG A 478 11.03 -7.36 1.13
CA ARG A 478 10.76 -6.59 -0.08
C ARG A 478 10.58 -7.52 -1.27
N VAL A 479 9.48 -7.37 -1.98
CA VAL A 479 9.18 -8.07 -3.23
C VAL A 479 9.26 -7.05 -4.36
N ARG A 480 9.89 -7.39 -5.49
CA ARG A 480 10.03 -6.47 -6.63
C ARG A 480 9.87 -7.19 -7.95
N GLY A 481 9.48 -6.42 -8.96
CA GLY A 481 9.57 -6.87 -10.35
C GLY A 481 11.01 -7.05 -10.81
N GLY A 482 11.20 -8.09 -11.63
CA GLY A 482 12.39 -8.34 -12.41
C GLY A 482 12.06 -8.21 -13.89
N ALA A 483 12.87 -7.42 -14.59
CA ALA A 483 12.68 -6.92 -15.95
C ALA A 483 11.54 -5.89 -16.11
N ALA A 484 11.66 -5.02 -17.13
CA ALA A 484 10.77 -3.89 -17.40
C ALA A 484 9.42 -4.29 -18.04
N ALA A 485 8.75 -5.33 -17.53
CA ALA A 485 7.41 -5.66 -18.00
C ALA A 485 6.41 -4.61 -17.46
N SER A 486 5.53 -4.09 -18.30
CA SER A 486 4.57 -3.04 -17.90
C SER A 486 3.25 -3.62 -17.37
N VAL A 487 3.28 -4.86 -16.86
CA VAL A 487 2.10 -5.65 -16.49
C VAL A 487 2.21 -6.13 -15.06
N ALA A 488 1.07 -6.42 -14.43
CA ALA A 488 1.04 -6.90 -13.06
C ALA A 488 1.54 -8.35 -12.94
N GLN A 489 2.12 -8.70 -11.80
CA GLN A 489 2.39 -10.08 -11.41
C GLN A 489 1.82 -10.32 -10.02
N LEU A 490 0.75 -11.09 -9.96
CA LEU A 490 0.17 -11.50 -8.68
C LEU A 490 1.02 -12.58 -8.03
N TYR A 491 1.13 -12.53 -6.71
CA TYR A 491 1.84 -13.49 -5.90
C TYR A 491 1.16 -13.70 -4.55
N ARG A 492 1.47 -14.85 -3.95
CA ARG A 492 1.21 -15.15 -2.55
C ARG A 492 2.47 -14.91 -1.74
N LEU A 493 2.33 -14.13 -0.68
CA LEU A 493 3.37 -13.99 0.33
C LEU A 493 3.14 -14.97 1.47
N GLU A 494 4.15 -15.77 1.76
CA GLU A 494 4.17 -16.61 2.94
C GLU A 494 5.36 -16.26 3.84
N VAL A 495 5.11 -16.09 5.12
CA VAL A 495 6.13 -15.77 6.12
C VAL A 495 5.99 -16.69 7.31
N PHE A 496 7.09 -17.31 7.70
CA PHE A 496 7.19 -18.12 8.90
C PHE A 496 8.33 -17.60 9.76
N LEU A 497 7.99 -17.17 10.97
CA LEU A 497 8.94 -16.82 12.01
C LEU A 497 9.04 -17.99 13.00
N GLY A 498 10.15 -18.72 12.94
CA GLY A 498 10.48 -19.76 13.88
C GLY A 498 11.04 -19.19 15.17
N ASP A 499 10.72 -19.85 16.27
CA ASP A 499 11.18 -19.56 17.62
C ASP A 499 12.71 -19.40 17.80
N ALA A 500 13.13 -18.64 18.81
CA ALA A 500 14.55 -18.43 19.15
C ALA A 500 14.83 -18.32 20.65
N VAL A 501 16.03 -18.77 21.04
CA VAL A 501 16.66 -18.44 22.33
C VAL A 501 17.33 -17.08 22.19
N GLN A 502 17.09 -16.16 23.14
CA GLN A 502 17.77 -14.86 23.21
C GLN A 502 18.25 -14.61 24.63
N ILE A 503 19.56 -14.50 24.81
CA ILE A 503 20.21 -14.31 26.11
C ILE A 503 20.82 -12.91 26.17
N ASP A 504 20.34 -12.10 27.11
CA ASP A 504 20.83 -10.74 27.35
C ASP A 504 21.46 -10.61 28.74
N LEU A 505 22.36 -9.64 28.90
CA LEU A 505 22.89 -9.25 30.20
C LEU A 505 21.83 -8.43 30.97
N ALA A 506 21.38 -8.95 32.11
CA ALA A 506 20.34 -8.36 32.93
C ALA A 506 20.90 -7.39 33.97
N SER A 507 21.92 -7.82 34.70
CA SER A 507 22.60 -7.02 35.73
C SER A 507 23.96 -7.61 36.08
N THR A 508 24.75 -6.86 36.83
CA THR A 508 26.04 -7.29 37.35
C THR A 508 26.22 -6.90 38.81
N ARG A 509 27.10 -7.64 39.50
CA ARG A 509 27.44 -7.39 40.89
C ARG A 509 28.91 -7.71 41.15
N LEU A 510 29.65 -6.79 41.75
CA LEU A 510 30.96 -7.11 42.32
C LEU A 510 30.73 -7.82 43.66
N ASP A 511 31.08 -9.11 43.75
CA ASP A 511 30.79 -9.99 44.87
C ASP A 511 31.92 -9.97 45.91
N ALA A 512 33.17 -9.94 45.45
CA ALA A 512 34.33 -9.88 46.33
C ALA A 512 35.54 -9.24 45.63
N GLU A 513 36.42 -8.67 46.46
CA GLU A 513 37.61 -7.89 46.11
C GLU A 513 38.77 -8.40 46.98
N SER A 514 39.94 -8.65 46.38
CA SER A 514 41.09 -9.22 47.10
C SER A 514 41.89 -8.19 47.88
N ASN A 515 41.77 -6.91 47.57
CA ASN A 515 42.58 -5.86 48.18
C ASN A 515 41.84 -5.15 49.32
N SER A 516 42.60 -4.60 50.27
CA SER A 516 42.09 -3.97 51.50
C SER A 516 41.33 -2.65 51.29
N GLY A 517 41.14 -2.23 50.05
CA GLY A 517 40.48 -0.99 49.65
C GLY A 517 38.99 -1.11 49.37
N GLN A 518 38.43 -2.33 49.32
CA GLN A 518 37.03 -2.70 48.99
C GLN A 518 36.10 -1.52 48.70
N ASN A 519 36.33 -0.87 47.56
CA ASN A 519 35.68 0.37 47.17
C ASN A 519 34.50 0.08 46.21
N GLN A 520 34.15 -1.19 46.04
CA GLN A 520 33.16 -1.68 45.07
C GLN A 520 33.51 -1.32 43.63
N SER A 521 34.80 -1.19 43.31
CA SER A 521 35.29 -0.78 42.01
C SER A 521 36.50 -1.62 41.59
N PRO A 522 36.43 -2.39 40.50
CA PRO A 522 37.53 -3.24 40.05
C PRO A 522 38.83 -2.46 39.82
N ASP A 523 39.85 -2.68 40.65
CA ASP A 523 41.11 -1.95 40.56
C ASP A 523 42.19 -2.71 39.76
N PRO A 524 43.14 -2.03 39.08
CA PRO A 524 44.23 -2.68 38.38
C PRO A 524 45.06 -3.61 39.29
N GLY A 525 45.25 -4.86 38.87
CA GLY A 525 46.02 -5.87 39.60
C GLY A 525 45.23 -6.61 40.68
N GLU A 526 43.98 -6.23 40.94
CA GLU A 526 43.12 -6.89 41.91
C GLU A 526 42.52 -8.21 41.39
N THR A 527 42.34 -9.20 42.27
CA THR A 527 41.49 -10.37 41.99
C THR A 527 40.07 -10.11 42.47
N ILE A 528 39.11 -10.18 41.56
CA ILE A 528 37.70 -9.96 41.86
C ILE A 528 36.87 -11.23 41.64
N ARG A 529 35.79 -11.34 42.40
CA ARG A 529 34.67 -12.25 42.10
C ARG A 529 33.50 -11.41 41.61
N PHE A 530 33.00 -11.74 40.42
CA PHE A 530 32.05 -10.91 39.71
C PHE A 530 30.83 -11.74 39.29
N GLY A 531 29.65 -11.30 39.70
CA GLY A 531 28.35 -11.86 39.32
C GLY A 531 27.84 -11.22 38.05
N ILE A 532 27.47 -12.06 37.08
CA ILE A 532 26.81 -11.65 35.84
C ILE A 532 25.47 -12.35 35.80
N THR A 533 24.39 -11.59 35.80
CA THR A 533 23.03 -12.12 35.66
C THR A 533 22.62 -12.06 34.20
N LEU A 534 22.23 -13.21 33.66
CA LEU A 534 21.68 -13.35 32.31
C LEU A 534 20.16 -13.55 32.40
N VAL A 535 19.44 -13.04 31.42
CA VAL A 535 17.99 -13.24 31.27
C VAL A 535 17.70 -13.80 29.88
N ASN A 536 16.79 -14.77 29.81
CA ASN A 536 16.28 -15.26 28.54
C ASN A 536 15.10 -14.41 28.09
N ARG A 537 15.29 -13.56 27.08
CA ARG A 537 14.24 -12.74 26.46
C ARG A 537 13.67 -13.35 25.18
N GLY A 538 14.10 -14.55 24.81
CA GLY A 538 13.66 -15.24 23.60
C GLY A 538 12.28 -15.87 23.76
N SER A 539 11.84 -16.62 22.76
CA SER A 539 10.61 -17.40 22.77
C SER A 539 10.81 -18.88 23.11
N LEU A 540 12.06 -19.35 23.13
CA LEU A 540 12.43 -20.71 23.59
C LEU A 540 13.22 -20.69 24.89
N PRO A 541 13.07 -21.73 25.74
CA PRO A 541 13.97 -21.94 26.86
C PRO A 541 15.38 -22.28 26.36
N ALA A 542 16.40 -21.76 27.03
CA ALA A 542 17.78 -22.23 26.83
C ALA A 542 18.02 -23.49 27.68
N SER A 543 18.55 -24.55 27.08
CA SER A 543 18.81 -25.81 27.79
C SER A 543 20.25 -25.85 28.28
N ASN A 544 20.45 -25.97 29.61
CA ASN A 544 21.75 -26.10 30.24
C ASN A 544 22.76 -25.03 29.77
N LEU A 545 22.30 -23.77 29.78
CA LEU A 545 23.03 -22.60 29.30
C LEU A 545 24.34 -22.43 30.07
N ARG A 546 25.45 -22.34 29.35
CA ARG A 546 26.80 -22.14 29.89
C ARG A 546 27.42 -20.89 29.31
N ALA A 547 28.27 -20.24 30.08
CA ALA A 547 29.01 -19.07 29.62
C ALA A 547 30.50 -19.17 29.96
N THR A 548 31.35 -18.72 29.03
CA THR A 548 32.79 -18.58 29.21
C THR A 548 33.18 -17.11 29.07
N LEU A 549 33.71 -16.53 30.14
CA LEU A 549 34.21 -15.15 30.17
C LEU A 549 35.65 -15.10 29.63
N ALA A 550 35.90 -14.17 28.72
CA ALA A 550 37.22 -13.86 28.19
C ALA A 550 37.52 -12.37 28.43
N GLY A 551 38.69 -12.06 28.98
CA GLY A 551 39.16 -10.69 29.18
C GLY A 551 40.22 -10.26 28.16
N PRO A 552 40.62 -8.98 28.19
CA PRO A 552 41.73 -8.49 27.37
C PRO A 552 43.04 -9.21 27.74
N SER A 553 44.07 -9.09 26.89
CA SER A 553 45.39 -9.68 27.12
C SER A 553 45.89 -9.45 28.55
N GLY A 554 46.61 -10.39 29.16
CA GLY A 554 47.10 -10.27 30.54
C GLY A 554 46.04 -10.31 31.65
N THR A 555 44.76 -10.55 31.32
CA THR A 555 43.76 -10.93 32.32
C THR A 555 44.06 -12.35 32.79
N ARG A 556 44.13 -12.57 34.10
CA ARG A 556 44.35 -13.91 34.67
C ARG A 556 43.02 -14.48 35.13
N MET A 557 42.53 -15.51 34.46
CA MET A 557 41.29 -16.19 34.83
C MET A 557 41.54 -17.27 35.88
N PHE A 558 40.74 -17.29 36.96
CA PHE A 558 40.73 -18.36 37.96
C PHE A 558 39.46 -19.22 37.85
N SER A 559 38.32 -18.57 37.58
CA SER A 559 37.06 -19.20 37.18
C SER A 559 36.48 -18.43 36.00
N SER A 560 36.64 -18.98 34.80
CA SER A 560 36.17 -18.39 33.54
C SER A 560 34.83 -18.95 33.07
N MET A 561 34.31 -20.02 33.68
CA MET A 561 33.08 -20.67 33.24
C MET A 561 32.00 -20.62 34.32
N ALA A 562 30.76 -20.37 33.91
CA ALA A 562 29.59 -20.49 34.76
C ALA A 562 28.47 -21.26 34.05
N ASN A 563 27.72 -22.07 34.80
CA ASN A 563 26.53 -22.75 34.31
C ASN A 563 25.28 -22.05 34.87
N TYR A 564 24.39 -21.64 33.98
CA TYR A 564 23.13 -20.97 34.25
C TYR A 564 21.94 -21.96 34.25
N GLY A 565 22.18 -23.22 33.88
CA GLY A 565 21.18 -24.28 33.87
C GLY A 565 20.11 -24.07 32.78
N ASN A 566 18.93 -24.64 33.00
CA ASN A 566 17.80 -24.41 32.09
C ASN A 566 17.21 -23.04 32.38
N LEU A 567 17.26 -22.14 31.40
CA LEU A 567 16.75 -20.79 31.53
C LEU A 567 15.46 -20.64 30.73
N ALA A 568 14.33 -20.74 31.44
CA ALA A 568 13.00 -20.55 30.87
C ALA A 568 12.82 -19.13 30.31
N VAL A 569 11.85 -18.95 29.41
CA VAL A 569 11.50 -17.64 28.86
C VAL A 569 11.13 -16.67 29.99
N GLY A 570 11.75 -15.48 29.98
CA GLY A 570 11.59 -14.45 31.00
C GLY A 570 12.35 -14.71 32.31
N ALA A 571 12.96 -15.88 32.50
CA ALA A 571 13.73 -16.20 33.69
C ALA A 571 15.15 -15.63 33.62
N SER A 572 15.74 -15.36 34.79
CA SER A 572 17.11 -14.91 34.94
C SER A 572 17.90 -15.81 35.89
N ALA A 573 19.19 -15.97 35.64
CA ALA A 573 20.13 -16.70 36.50
C ALA A 573 21.47 -15.97 36.57
N GLU A 574 22.18 -16.12 37.68
CA GLU A 574 23.47 -15.47 37.92
C GLU A 574 24.62 -16.49 37.85
N GLY A 575 25.66 -16.14 37.10
CA GLY A 575 26.93 -16.85 37.05
C GLY A 575 28.04 -16.05 37.73
N LEU A 576 28.89 -16.72 38.49
CA LEU A 576 30.00 -16.10 39.22
C LEU A 576 31.34 -16.44 38.54
N PHE A 577 32.11 -15.40 38.25
CA PHE A 577 33.43 -15.49 37.63
C PHE A 577 34.49 -14.97 38.59
N THR A 578 35.72 -15.47 38.50
CA THR A 578 36.83 -15.01 39.34
C THR A 578 38.05 -14.80 38.47
N PHE A 579 38.60 -13.59 38.47
CA PHE A 579 39.73 -13.21 37.62
C PHE A 579 40.49 -12.04 38.22
N ALA A 580 41.76 -11.91 37.84
CA ALA A 580 42.56 -10.73 38.16
C ALA A 580 42.53 -9.72 37.01
N ILE A 581 42.26 -8.47 37.38
CA ILE A 581 42.33 -7.30 36.50
C ILE A 581 43.81 -7.08 36.10
N PRO A 582 44.14 -6.93 34.81
CA PRO A 582 45.50 -6.62 34.40
C PRO A 582 46.01 -5.34 35.08
N SER A 583 47.20 -5.40 35.70
CA SER A 583 47.80 -4.26 36.42
C SER A 583 48.18 -3.08 35.52
N ARG A 584 48.21 -3.28 34.21
CA ARG A 584 48.54 -2.22 33.22
C ARG A 584 47.35 -1.33 32.84
N LEU A 585 46.14 -1.67 33.27
CA LEU A 585 44.95 -0.86 32.97
C LEU A 585 44.97 0.41 33.81
N VAL A 586 44.46 1.51 33.25
CA VAL A 586 44.49 2.83 33.89
C VAL A 586 43.15 3.07 34.61
N PRO A 587 43.16 3.53 35.89
CA PRO A 587 41.93 3.95 36.56
C PRO A 587 41.18 5.04 35.78
N GLY A 588 39.88 4.85 35.59
CA GLY A 588 39.01 5.69 34.77
C GLY A 588 38.77 5.17 33.34
N GLU A 589 39.47 4.12 32.89
CA GLU A 589 39.21 3.47 31.59
C GLU A 589 38.20 2.32 31.69
N SER A 590 37.68 1.87 30.53
CA SER A 590 36.84 0.67 30.43
C SER A 590 37.63 -0.48 29.80
N ALA A 591 37.63 -1.64 30.47
CA ALA A 591 38.20 -2.88 29.95
C ALA A 591 37.12 -3.71 29.26
N ASN A 592 37.37 -4.12 28.01
CA ASN A 592 36.43 -4.89 27.21
C ASN A 592 36.59 -6.39 27.46
N PHE A 593 35.62 -6.99 28.13
CA PHE A 593 35.48 -8.44 28.24
C PHE A 593 34.43 -8.93 27.23
N THR A 594 34.44 -10.23 26.96
CA THR A 594 33.45 -10.91 26.14
C THR A 594 32.95 -12.15 26.88
N LEU A 595 31.63 -12.28 26.98
CA LEU A 595 30.98 -13.46 27.54
C LEU A 595 30.43 -14.33 26.41
N ASN A 596 31.06 -15.48 26.17
CA ASN A 596 30.63 -16.43 25.16
C ASN A 596 29.62 -17.41 25.78
N VAL A 597 28.36 -17.35 25.37
CA VAL A 597 27.28 -18.20 25.86
C VAL A 597 26.98 -19.32 24.87
N LEU A 598 26.65 -20.51 25.38
CA LEU A 598 26.21 -21.66 24.58
C LEU A 598 25.20 -22.51 25.35
N ASP A 599 24.28 -23.17 24.65
CA ASP A 599 23.33 -24.11 25.25
C ASP A 599 23.43 -25.52 24.62
N ASP A 600 22.80 -26.52 25.22
CA ASP A 600 22.83 -27.92 24.73
C ASP A 600 22.08 -28.11 23.40
N ASN A 601 21.19 -27.19 23.04
CA ASN A 601 20.40 -27.23 21.82
C ASN A 601 21.07 -26.47 20.65
N GLY A 602 22.31 -26.01 20.83
CA GLY A 602 23.13 -25.40 19.79
C GLY A 602 23.01 -23.87 19.68
N PHE A 603 22.30 -23.19 20.59
CA PHE A 603 22.39 -21.73 20.70
C PHE A 603 23.81 -21.33 21.08
N SER A 604 24.33 -20.25 20.47
CA SER A 604 25.63 -19.65 20.81
C SER A 604 25.63 -18.15 20.52
N ALA A 605 26.22 -17.34 21.41
CA ALA A 605 26.37 -15.90 21.23
C ALA A 605 27.60 -15.36 21.98
N ALA A 606 28.14 -14.23 21.54
CA ALA A 606 29.22 -13.50 22.21
C ALA A 606 28.72 -12.13 22.67
N LEU A 607 28.58 -11.95 23.98
CA LEU A 607 28.05 -10.73 24.59
C LEU A 607 29.20 -9.81 25.02
N PRO A 608 29.32 -8.59 24.46
CA PRO A 608 30.30 -7.61 24.94
C PRO A 608 30.01 -7.21 26.39
N PHE A 609 31.05 -7.15 27.21
CA PHE A 609 30.95 -6.86 28.64
C PHE A 609 32.04 -5.86 29.07
N PRO A 610 31.79 -4.54 28.99
CA PRO A 610 32.74 -3.54 29.46
C PRO A 610 32.73 -3.44 30.99
N ILE A 611 33.92 -3.40 31.61
CA ILE A 611 34.12 -3.16 33.05
C ILE A 611 34.86 -1.84 33.23
N SER A 612 34.33 -0.93 34.04
CA SER A 612 35.06 0.29 34.44
C SER A 612 36.14 -0.06 35.47
N ILE A 613 37.36 0.43 35.22
CA ILE A 613 38.52 0.15 36.06
C ILE A 613 38.77 1.32 37.01
N GLY A 614 38.76 1.05 38.31
CA GLY A 614 39.02 2.00 39.38
C GLY A 614 38.17 3.29 39.35
N THR A 615 38.53 4.22 40.22
CA THR A 615 37.98 5.58 40.22
C THR A 615 39.10 6.57 39.89
N LYS A 616 38.87 7.49 38.95
CA LYS A 616 39.85 8.54 38.64
C LYS A 616 39.98 9.46 39.87
N PRO A 617 41.18 9.71 40.42
CA PRO A 617 41.34 10.69 41.48
C PRO A 617 40.81 12.05 41.01
N GLY A 618 40.09 12.75 41.89
CA GLY A 618 39.66 14.13 41.63
C GLY A 618 40.87 15.03 41.31
N SER A 619 40.67 16.09 40.52
CA SER A 619 41.75 17.05 40.21
C SER A 619 42.38 17.56 41.51
N LEU A 620 43.67 17.29 41.69
CA LEU A 620 44.47 17.95 42.71
C LEU A 620 44.50 19.44 42.39
N ILE A 621 44.30 20.30 43.39
CA ILE A 621 44.42 21.75 43.21
C ILE A 621 45.89 22.07 42.92
N LEU A 622 46.23 22.29 41.65
CA LEU A 622 47.48 22.95 41.25
C LEU A 622 47.24 24.47 41.31
N GLN A 623 47.76 25.11 42.35
CA GLN A 623 47.70 26.56 42.51
C GLN A 623 49.08 27.09 42.90
N ASP A 624 49.65 27.93 42.03
CA ASP A 624 50.94 28.61 42.18
C ASP A 624 50.78 30.13 42.42
N PHE A 625 49.54 30.63 42.31
CA PHE A 625 49.18 32.06 42.40
C PHE A 625 49.71 32.95 41.26
N ASP A 626 50.18 32.37 40.15
CA ASP A 626 50.83 33.12 39.07
C ASP A 626 49.86 33.89 38.15
N PHE A 627 48.57 33.53 38.14
CA PHE A 627 47.61 34.00 37.13
C PHE A 627 46.53 34.96 37.65
N GLN A 628 46.51 35.29 38.95
CA GLN A 628 45.47 36.12 39.58
C GLN A 628 46.12 37.27 40.38
N GLY A 629 45.60 38.50 40.27
CA GLY A 629 46.09 39.65 41.05
C GLY A 629 45.58 39.70 42.50
N THR A 630 44.75 38.74 42.89
CA THR A 630 44.13 38.61 44.21
C THR A 630 44.10 37.15 44.64
N VAL A 631 43.91 36.89 45.93
CA VAL A 631 43.75 35.52 46.45
C VAL A 631 42.61 34.80 45.68
N PRO A 632 42.85 33.60 45.13
CA PRO A 632 41.89 32.91 44.27
C PRO A 632 40.56 32.60 44.95
N SER A 633 39.47 32.59 44.17
CA SER A 633 38.14 32.23 44.66
C SER A 633 38.13 30.82 45.29
N GLY A 634 37.54 30.69 46.49
CA GLY A 634 37.46 29.44 47.25
C GLY A 634 38.57 29.27 48.29
N TRP A 635 39.65 30.05 48.22
CA TRP A 635 40.59 30.19 49.31
C TRP A 635 40.04 31.20 50.33
N SER A 636 40.21 30.91 51.62
CA SER A 636 39.83 31.82 52.70
C SER A 636 41.06 32.33 53.43
N GLN A 637 40.99 33.56 53.92
CA GLN A 637 42.08 34.15 54.69
C GLN A 637 41.54 34.80 55.96
N SER A 638 42.35 34.81 57.02
CA SER A 638 42.02 35.47 58.28
C SER A 638 43.25 35.98 58.98
N VAL A 639 43.06 36.93 59.88
CA VAL A 639 44.12 37.60 60.64
C VAL A 639 43.72 37.65 62.11
N VAL A 640 44.67 37.38 63.00
CA VAL A 640 44.49 37.50 64.46
C VAL A 640 45.52 38.49 65.01
N GLY A 641 45.09 39.37 65.91
CA GLY A 641 45.95 40.41 66.48
C GLY A 641 46.36 41.45 65.42
N ALA A 642 47.65 41.81 65.39
CA ALA A 642 48.17 42.86 64.49
C ALA A 642 48.62 42.35 63.11
N GLY A 643 48.32 41.11 62.72
CA GLY A 643 48.76 40.52 61.45
C GLY A 643 48.27 41.28 60.20
N ALA A 644 48.81 40.96 59.04
CA ALA A 644 48.42 41.55 57.76
C ALA A 644 47.68 40.53 56.88
N ALA A 645 46.71 41.01 56.10
CA ALA A 645 45.98 40.18 55.15
C ALA A 645 46.92 39.64 54.05
N TRP A 646 46.62 38.45 53.55
CA TRP A 646 47.32 37.83 52.42
C TRP A 646 46.94 38.53 51.11
N ALA A 647 47.96 38.86 50.33
CA ALA A 647 47.83 39.45 48.99
C ALA A 647 48.73 38.69 48.01
N ILE A 648 48.50 38.90 46.72
CA ILE A 648 49.41 38.37 45.69
C ILE A 648 50.52 39.39 45.46
N SER A 649 51.76 38.94 45.66
CA SER A 649 52.97 39.75 45.46
C SER A 649 53.63 39.40 44.14
N THR A 650 53.93 40.44 43.35
CA THR A 650 54.76 40.38 42.14
C THR A 650 56.24 40.67 42.43
N THR A 651 56.56 41.13 43.64
CA THR A 651 57.92 41.57 44.03
C THR A 651 58.65 40.54 44.89
N VAL A 652 57.88 39.60 45.46
CA VAL A 652 58.38 38.47 46.23
C VAL A 652 57.65 37.26 45.66
N ALA A 653 58.34 36.45 44.85
CA ALA A 653 57.74 35.31 44.16
C ALA A 653 58.61 34.06 44.36
N ASN A 654 57.95 32.92 44.56
CA ASN A 654 58.61 31.61 44.68
C ASN A 654 58.45 30.80 43.37
N SER A 655 57.44 31.11 42.57
CA SER A 655 57.24 30.73 41.17
C SER A 655 57.59 31.92 40.24
N PRO A 656 57.61 31.75 38.90
CA PRO A 656 58.17 32.76 37.98
C PRO A 656 57.53 34.14 38.02
N ASN A 657 56.24 34.26 38.38
CA ASN A 657 55.50 35.52 38.23
C ASN A 657 55.03 36.10 39.57
N ASN A 658 54.39 35.33 40.44
CA ASN A 658 53.79 35.85 41.67
C ASN A 658 53.94 34.87 42.86
N SER A 659 53.57 35.31 44.07
CA SER A 659 53.27 34.40 45.17
C SER A 659 52.22 34.98 46.12
N ALA A 660 51.54 34.13 46.89
CA ALA A 660 50.77 34.60 48.03
C ALA A 660 51.74 35.05 49.14
N PHE A 661 51.54 36.27 49.65
CA PHE A 661 52.43 36.89 50.62
C PHE A 661 51.66 37.68 51.67
N ALA A 662 52.13 37.64 52.92
CA ALA A 662 51.69 38.50 54.02
C ALA A 662 52.93 39.15 54.66
N PRO A 663 53.00 40.49 54.76
CA PRO A 663 54.17 41.19 55.30
C PRO A 663 54.30 41.02 56.82
N SER A 664 55.53 41.13 57.33
CA SER A 664 55.79 41.25 58.76
C SER A 664 55.32 42.62 59.28
N VAL A 665 54.78 42.63 60.49
CA VAL A 665 54.25 43.81 61.19
C VAL A 665 54.93 43.96 62.56
N ALA A 666 55.02 45.19 63.07
CA ALA A 666 55.81 45.50 64.26
C ALA A 666 55.20 44.98 65.58
N ALA A 667 53.92 44.66 65.60
CA ALA A 667 53.20 44.12 66.76
C ALA A 667 52.83 42.65 66.55
N VAL A 668 52.60 41.91 67.64
CA VAL A 668 52.34 40.46 67.58
C VAL A 668 50.98 40.18 66.93
N GLY A 669 50.98 39.27 65.94
CA GLY A 669 49.78 38.76 65.28
C GLY A 669 50.09 37.66 64.28
N ASP A 670 49.04 36.94 63.85
CA ASP A 670 49.10 35.81 62.92
C ASP A 670 48.25 36.08 61.66
N ALA A 671 48.66 35.51 60.53
CA ALA A 671 47.92 35.55 59.27
C ALA A 671 47.77 34.14 58.69
N PHE A 672 46.53 33.73 58.38
CA PHE A 672 46.20 32.41 57.86
C PHE A 672 45.67 32.51 56.44
N LEU A 673 46.13 31.59 55.58
CA LEU A 673 45.59 31.36 54.25
C LEU A 673 45.23 29.88 54.13
N VAL A 674 43.96 29.60 53.82
CA VAL A 674 43.38 28.26 53.83
C VAL A 674 42.82 27.94 52.46
N SER A 675 43.26 26.83 51.87
CA SER A 675 42.76 26.34 50.58
C SER A 675 41.31 25.84 50.68
N PRO A 676 40.59 25.70 49.54
CA PRO A 676 39.38 24.91 49.51
C PRO A 676 39.64 23.47 50.00
N THR A 677 38.60 22.80 50.49
CA THR A 677 38.67 21.38 50.83
C THR A 677 38.99 20.55 49.60
N VAL A 678 40.11 19.82 49.63
CA VAL A 678 40.45 18.83 48.61
C VAL A 678 39.95 17.48 49.08
N THR A 679 39.08 16.85 48.29
CA THR A 679 38.67 15.47 48.55
C THR A 679 39.70 14.56 47.90
N VAL A 680 40.56 13.98 48.72
CA VAL A 680 41.41 12.86 48.31
C VAL A 680 40.62 11.60 48.64
N ARG A 681 40.13 10.89 47.62
CA ARG A 681 39.52 9.57 47.77
C ARG A 681 40.51 8.52 47.32
#